data_AF-A0A1Q9DFK6-F1
#
_entry.id   AF-A0A1Q9DFK6-F1
#
_cell.length_a   1.000
_cell.length_b   1.000
_cell.length_c   1.000
_cell.angle_alpha   90.00
_cell.angle_beta   90.00
_cell.angle_gamma   90.00
#
_symmetry.space_group_name_H-M   'P 1'
#
loop_
_entity.id
_entity.type
_entity.pdbx_description
1 polymer ?
#
loop_
_entity_poly.entity_id
_entity_poly.type
_entity_poly.pdbx_seq_one_letter_code
_entity_poly.pdbx_strand_id
1 'polypeptide(L)'
;MGGVHFIAKCCYDTSYNSRAQSGNKTVILAHGIAACSLQNRIKPGTDAGCYLPCCRSEGWNTAWASIEAVVTSPELLRNTLELEQIPGKLKSGREVFVTKEQDGVEVRPYPGLDGVAAINPMEEVMIPVLYELIEKLVDRFRLQSASYDWRRWGDLSFMECYAESLAKQIEEEFMLTQQPVTLIGHSMGCSVLLYVLSTMGGAWQRKYLDKVIFITPVIMGCPKGCSAYAHNPIGIISGLGTLPEGVENFWKKATISSPAMGCLLPLTVGDTEAFDPNHKIVVTPERGYTAKEIKEFVGDLEKALGKDAARFDFFPYAQEVWSSLQPPAVPSHFLYGRNLDTVNQLTFETSDFQDIPKISQYVPGDGTVTAASAEKLQAGWVEKGASVFLHGAPPGCHDEHLTIVSSPWLLDLVSVDLKLEADRFWNGFDEYLEQAHPGHRRQLLRNEFMEFHRSMVENPNLDELEDLAKKIHDYFQEDEMKRAVQLAEAASAAGANSSQVAQVVVQLLTWRQNMALNSTGLDVASDLAELGTLQEAFSNSFLMILVTELALHMWCLSKLSRRTRRDPTEKVAEVPPDVWIPGTMPDAPAIPRWRLEVFEGRLLLSLSCDFFHELRQVLRSSFADEQSGGGTTDVRRPIRPDSQDSADLDPILALDDFTVALPDGFPDHAHRGFITMTYLLPSSPGALSHEDFLGNAGILKPGDAQWMTCGRGILHSEVPDSRFFARGLQMWINLPEQEKMVAPGYLELPRGKQLRVAVPGITAAILAGKALGHCQEGPRHGPELAIHFTMEPFALLHQLIPEGHSAFIYTLLGQVLVADVTADANHCLVLSAAPGEDGVTVRTGSSEASFFLCAAKPLREPVVWQGPFVMCSEEQIRQSMLDYQCDRNGFERASSWSSKNKFRMAH
;
A
#
# COMPACT_ATOMS: atom_id res chain seq x y z
N MET A 1 34.33 -14.54 5.81
CA MET A 1 33.78 -13.30 5.21
C MET A 1 32.86 -13.73 4.08
N GLY A 2 31.70 -14.29 4.41
CA GLY A 2 30.72 -14.76 3.43
C GLY A 2 29.59 -13.74 3.38
N GLY A 3 29.39 -13.12 2.22
CA GLY A 3 28.26 -12.22 1.98
C GLY A 3 26.95 -13.00 2.11
N VAL A 4 26.06 -12.49 2.94
CA VAL A 4 24.68 -12.95 3.01
C VAL A 4 23.92 -12.16 1.95
N HIS A 5 23.55 -12.85 0.88
CA HIS A 5 22.64 -12.34 -0.14
C HIS A 5 21.24 -12.19 0.47
N PHE A 6 20.76 -10.95 0.57
CA PHE A 6 19.34 -10.63 0.76
C PHE A 6 18.56 -11.17 -0.46
N ILE A 7 17.55 -12.00 -0.23
CA ILE A 7 16.59 -12.41 -1.26
C ILE A 7 15.18 -12.17 -0.70
N ALA A 8 14.77 -10.90 -0.70
CA ALA A 8 13.35 -10.51 -0.72
C ALA A 8 13.08 -9.89 -2.09
N LYS A 9 12.74 -10.75 -3.07
CA LYS A 9 12.24 -10.27 -4.37
C LYS A 9 10.77 -9.91 -4.16
N CYS A 10 10.48 -8.64 -3.86
CA CYS A 10 9.15 -8.09 -4.11
C CYS A 10 8.76 -8.47 -5.55
N CYS A 11 7.60 -9.10 -5.75
CA CYS A 11 7.13 -9.53 -7.07
C CYS A 11 6.61 -8.35 -7.90
N TYR A 12 7.39 -7.28 -8.03
CA TYR A 12 7.26 -6.30 -9.09
C TYR A 12 8.29 -6.67 -10.16
N ASP A 13 7.83 -7.01 -11.37
CA ASP A 13 8.73 -7.34 -12.47
C ASP A 13 9.37 -6.06 -13.02
N THR A 14 10.46 -5.62 -12.39
CA THR A 14 11.28 -4.48 -12.82
C THR A 14 12.07 -4.74 -14.11
N SER A 15 11.87 -5.88 -14.79
CA SER A 15 12.50 -6.13 -16.10
C SER A 15 11.82 -5.40 -17.28
N TYR A 16 11.24 -4.23 -17.03
CA TYR A 16 10.59 -3.37 -18.04
C TYR A 16 11.46 -3.16 -19.26
N ASN A 17 12.77 -2.98 -19.07
CA ASN A 17 13.69 -2.67 -20.16
C ASN A 17 13.69 -3.73 -21.28
N SER A 18 13.24 -4.97 -21.01
CA SER A 18 13.06 -6.00 -22.04
C SER A 18 11.67 -5.94 -22.71
N ARG A 19 10.58 -5.82 -21.92
CA ARG A 19 9.19 -5.72 -22.41
C ARG A 19 8.94 -4.41 -23.18
N ALA A 20 9.49 -3.30 -22.69
CA ALA A 20 9.39 -1.94 -23.20
C ALA A 20 10.05 -1.71 -24.56
N GLN A 21 10.71 -2.71 -25.15
CA GLN A 21 11.37 -2.59 -26.46
C GLN A 21 10.53 -3.16 -27.59
N SER A 22 9.41 -3.82 -27.27
CA SER A 22 8.62 -4.64 -28.21
C SER A 22 7.60 -3.86 -29.05
N GLY A 23 7.22 -2.65 -28.63
CA GLY A 23 6.25 -1.82 -29.34
C GLY A 23 6.81 -1.11 -30.58
N ASN A 24 5.95 -0.88 -31.58
CA ASN A 24 6.33 -0.21 -32.84
C ASN A 24 6.30 1.33 -32.76
N LYS A 25 5.77 1.90 -31.67
CA LYS A 25 5.65 3.33 -31.46
C LYS A 25 6.27 3.70 -30.11
N THR A 26 7.10 4.74 -30.10
CA THR A 26 7.77 5.20 -28.89
C THR A 26 6.91 6.19 -28.10
N VAL A 27 6.85 5.96 -26.79
CA VAL A 27 6.35 6.91 -25.79
C VAL A 27 7.50 7.27 -24.84
N ILE A 28 7.78 8.56 -24.68
CA ILE A 28 8.79 9.06 -23.75
C ILE A 28 8.11 9.69 -22.53
N LEU A 29 8.49 9.23 -21.34
CA LEU A 29 7.93 9.65 -20.05
C LEU A 29 8.87 10.65 -19.34
N ALA A 30 8.40 11.87 -19.09
CA ALA A 30 9.09 12.89 -18.29
C ALA A 30 8.47 12.98 -16.89
N HIS A 31 9.27 12.67 -15.87
CA HIS A 31 8.84 12.64 -14.47
C HIS A 31 8.74 14.04 -13.85
N GLY A 32 8.00 14.15 -12.75
CA GLY A 32 7.88 15.36 -11.94
C GLY A 32 9.11 15.67 -11.08
N ILE A 33 9.01 16.69 -10.24
CA ILE A 33 10.05 17.01 -9.26
C ILE A 33 10.17 15.89 -8.24
N ALA A 34 11.40 15.53 -7.88
CA ALA A 34 11.70 14.48 -6.90
C ALA A 34 11.14 13.08 -7.24
N ALA A 35 10.56 12.91 -8.43
CA ALA A 35 9.88 11.71 -8.92
C ALA A 35 10.81 10.75 -9.70
N CYS A 36 12.10 11.06 -9.78
CA CYS A 36 13.09 10.15 -10.32
C CYS A 36 14.19 9.89 -9.30
N SER A 37 14.55 8.62 -9.17
CA SER A 37 15.69 8.21 -8.36
C SER A 37 16.98 8.89 -8.84
N LEU A 38 17.84 9.31 -7.91
CA LEU A 38 19.18 9.80 -8.21
C LEU A 38 20.21 8.82 -7.67
N GLN A 39 21.30 8.64 -8.41
CA GLN A 39 22.48 7.93 -7.96
C GLN A 39 23.60 8.91 -7.66
N ASN A 40 24.40 8.62 -6.64
CA ASN A 40 25.63 9.33 -6.34
C ASN A 40 26.87 8.46 -6.53
N ARG A 41 28.03 9.11 -6.68
CA ARG A 41 29.35 8.51 -6.62
C ARG A 41 30.28 9.47 -5.88
N ILE A 42 31.13 8.93 -5.01
CA ILE A 42 32.05 9.73 -4.20
C ILE A 42 33.49 9.51 -4.66
N LYS A 43 34.21 10.61 -4.90
CA LYS A 43 35.61 10.55 -5.35
C LYS A 43 36.50 10.02 -4.22
N PRO A 44 37.44 9.10 -4.51
CA PRO A 44 38.38 8.59 -3.51
C PRO A 44 39.11 9.72 -2.77
N GLY A 45 39.17 9.62 -1.43
CA GLY A 45 39.82 10.61 -0.58
C GLY A 45 38.95 11.83 -0.20
N THR A 46 37.71 11.88 -0.65
CA THR A 46 36.73 12.92 -0.24
C THR A 46 36.04 12.51 1.06
N ASP A 47 36.02 13.40 2.05
CA ASP A 47 35.17 13.26 3.22
C ASP A 47 33.79 13.86 2.94
N ALA A 48 32.91 13.07 2.32
CA ALA A 48 31.56 13.49 1.95
C ALA A 48 30.51 13.26 3.06
N GLY A 49 30.94 13.00 4.31
CA GLY A 49 30.03 12.75 5.43
C GLY A 49 29.45 11.32 5.51
N CYS A 50 30.12 10.34 4.89
CA CYS A 50 29.79 8.92 5.06
C CYS A 50 30.90 8.15 5.78
N TYR A 51 30.54 7.52 6.90
CA TYR A 51 31.46 6.74 7.74
C TYR A 51 31.54 5.25 7.35
N LEU A 52 30.75 4.81 6.35
CA LEU A 52 30.69 3.42 5.92
C LEU A 52 31.72 3.13 4.79
N PRO A 53 32.37 1.94 4.79
CA PRO A 53 33.31 1.55 3.74
C PRO A 53 32.70 1.46 2.32
N CYS A 54 31.39 1.17 2.20
CA CYS A 54 30.68 1.05 0.92
C CYS A 54 30.60 2.38 0.15
N CYS A 55 30.53 3.51 0.86
CA CYS A 55 30.54 4.87 0.31
C CYS A 55 31.89 5.30 -0.30
N ARG A 56 32.94 4.50 -0.12
CA ARG A 56 34.27 4.73 -0.72
C ARG A 56 34.50 3.89 -1.98
N SER A 57 33.46 3.22 -2.48
CA SER A 57 33.50 2.47 -3.73
C SER A 57 33.47 3.41 -4.95
N GLU A 58 34.10 3.00 -6.06
CA GLU A 58 34.10 3.77 -7.32
C GLU A 58 32.75 3.69 -8.09
N GLY A 59 31.77 2.96 -7.56
CA GLY A 59 30.48 2.68 -8.19
C GLY A 59 29.42 3.77 -7.95
N TRP A 60 28.34 3.70 -8.74
CA TRP A 60 27.15 4.51 -8.54
C TRP A 60 26.23 3.84 -7.51
N ASN A 61 25.78 4.58 -6.50
CA ASN A 61 24.89 4.10 -5.44
C ASN A 61 23.57 4.87 -5.50
N THR A 62 22.45 4.22 -5.21
CA THR A 62 21.15 4.91 -5.07
C THR A 62 21.23 5.88 -3.90
N ALA A 63 20.85 7.13 -4.14
CA ALA A 63 20.93 8.19 -3.14
C ALA A 63 19.55 8.83 -2.90
N TRP A 64 18.82 9.15 -3.97
CA TRP A 64 17.45 9.63 -3.86
C TRP A 64 16.49 8.64 -4.53
N ALA A 65 15.32 8.37 -3.99
CA ALA A 65 15.10 8.31 -2.56
C ALA A 65 15.84 7.09 -2.02
N SER A 66 16.45 7.22 -0.85
CA SER A 66 16.97 6.05 -0.14
C SER A 66 16.66 6.15 1.34
N ILE A 67 15.77 5.28 1.81
CA ILE A 67 15.41 5.15 3.23
C ILE A 67 16.68 4.77 4.01
N GLU A 68 17.49 3.88 3.46
CA GLU A 68 18.77 3.49 4.05
C GLU A 68 19.72 4.68 4.18
N ALA A 69 19.86 5.51 3.15
CA ALA A 69 20.77 6.66 3.18
C ALA A 69 20.33 7.74 4.17
N VAL A 70 19.02 7.95 4.36
CA VAL A 70 18.48 8.88 5.38
C VAL A 70 18.95 8.48 6.77
N VAL A 71 18.99 7.18 7.07
CA VAL A 71 19.33 6.65 8.39
C VAL A 71 20.84 6.49 8.57
N THR A 72 21.50 5.88 7.60
CA THR A 72 22.90 5.44 7.74
C THR A 72 23.90 6.53 7.39
N SER A 73 23.54 7.43 6.48
CA SER A 73 24.44 8.42 5.89
C SER A 73 23.73 9.75 5.60
N PRO A 74 23.03 10.37 6.59
CA PRO A 74 22.26 11.59 6.36
C PRO A 74 23.14 12.71 5.80
N GLU A 75 24.35 12.93 6.32
CA GLU A 75 25.23 13.98 5.79
C GLU A 75 25.59 13.77 4.32
N LEU A 76 25.85 12.52 3.92
CA LEU A 76 26.07 12.17 2.51
C LEU A 76 24.82 12.42 1.66
N LEU A 77 23.63 12.06 2.14
CA LEU A 77 22.38 12.32 1.44
C LEU A 77 22.15 13.82 1.26
N ARG A 78 22.37 14.63 2.31
CA ARG A 78 22.31 16.09 2.21
C ARG A 78 23.31 16.61 1.19
N ASN A 79 24.58 16.23 1.30
CA ASN A 79 25.64 16.67 0.39
C ASN A 79 25.38 16.19 -1.05
N THR A 80 24.68 15.06 -1.22
CA THR A 80 24.23 14.59 -2.52
C THR A 80 23.17 15.49 -3.10
N LEU A 81 22.18 15.92 -2.30
CA LEU A 81 21.04 16.69 -2.77
C LEU A 81 21.33 18.19 -2.87
N GLU A 82 22.19 18.73 -2.01
CA GLU A 82 22.54 20.14 -1.93
C GLU A 82 23.42 20.58 -3.12
N LEU A 83 23.04 21.68 -3.76
CA LEU A 83 23.76 22.29 -4.88
C LEU A 83 24.46 23.59 -4.45
N GLU A 84 25.69 23.78 -4.91
CA GLU A 84 26.37 25.05 -4.84
C GLU A 84 25.98 25.92 -6.02
N GLN A 85 25.75 27.20 -5.77
CA GLN A 85 25.59 28.19 -6.82
C GLN A 85 26.92 28.88 -7.11
N ILE A 86 27.35 28.82 -8.36
CA ILE A 86 28.61 29.41 -8.83
C ILE A 86 28.40 30.27 -10.08
N PRO A 87 29.28 31.25 -10.36
CA PRO A 87 29.27 31.95 -11.63
C PRO A 87 29.55 30.99 -12.80
N GLY A 88 28.81 31.14 -13.89
CA GLY A 88 28.93 30.35 -15.12
C GLY A 88 28.61 31.17 -16.36
N LYS A 89 28.61 30.50 -17.52
CA LYS A 89 28.30 31.12 -18.82
C LYS A 89 27.42 30.21 -19.66
N LEU A 90 26.42 30.81 -20.30
CA LEU A 90 25.62 30.16 -21.35
C LEU A 90 26.44 29.99 -22.63
N LYS A 91 25.94 29.19 -23.57
CA LYS A 91 26.56 29.03 -24.90
C LYS A 91 26.67 30.34 -25.68
N SER A 92 25.73 31.27 -25.44
CA SER A 92 25.74 32.63 -25.98
C SER A 92 26.87 33.52 -25.43
N GLY A 93 27.57 33.08 -24.38
CA GLY A 93 28.57 33.86 -23.66
C GLY A 93 28.00 34.72 -22.53
N ARG A 94 26.67 34.75 -22.34
CA ARG A 94 26.00 35.47 -21.24
C ARG A 94 26.44 34.90 -19.89
N GLU A 95 26.83 35.79 -18.98
CA GLU A 95 27.14 35.44 -17.60
C GLU A 95 25.85 35.17 -16.83
N VAL A 96 25.80 34.02 -16.16
CA VAL A 96 24.66 33.54 -15.37
C VAL A 96 25.18 32.78 -14.15
N PHE A 97 24.31 32.52 -13.19
CA PHE A 97 24.59 31.53 -12.15
C PHE A 97 24.25 30.12 -12.64
N VAL A 98 25.08 29.17 -12.24
CA VAL A 98 24.90 27.74 -12.52
C VAL A 98 25.04 26.95 -11.23
N THR A 99 24.57 25.71 -11.26
CA THR A 99 24.59 24.76 -10.16
C THR A 99 25.79 23.81 -10.28
N LYS A 100 26.42 23.55 -9.14
CA LYS A 100 27.54 22.62 -9.00
C LYS A 100 27.26 21.69 -7.83
N GLU A 101 27.65 20.43 -7.96
CA GLU A 101 27.61 19.47 -6.84
C GLU A 101 28.64 19.84 -5.76
N GLN A 102 28.44 19.33 -4.55
CA GLN A 102 29.43 19.42 -3.48
C GLN A 102 30.76 18.79 -3.92
N ASP A 103 31.88 19.34 -3.43
CA ASP A 103 33.21 18.87 -3.81
C ASP A 103 33.39 17.36 -3.57
N GLY A 104 33.74 16.64 -4.64
CA GLY A 104 33.98 15.20 -4.61
C GLY A 104 32.73 14.33 -4.63
N VAL A 105 31.54 14.91 -4.74
CA VAL A 105 30.27 14.21 -5.00
C VAL A 105 29.91 14.34 -6.47
N GLU A 106 29.51 13.24 -7.09
CA GLU A 106 28.95 13.21 -8.44
C GLU A 106 27.53 12.65 -8.38
N VAL A 107 26.60 13.24 -9.13
CA VAL A 107 25.19 12.80 -9.12
C VAL A 107 24.66 12.63 -10.53
N ARG A 108 23.81 11.63 -10.73
CA ARG A 108 23.07 11.43 -11.98
C ARG A 108 21.66 10.87 -11.74
N PRO A 109 20.73 11.06 -12.67
CA PRO A 109 19.46 10.35 -12.65
C PRO A 109 19.66 8.84 -12.76
N TYR A 110 18.80 8.08 -12.11
CA TYR A 110 18.78 6.63 -12.25
C TYR A 110 18.38 6.27 -13.70
N PRO A 111 19.14 5.38 -14.36
CA PRO A 111 18.95 5.10 -15.77
C PRO A 111 17.69 4.28 -16.05
N GLY A 112 17.06 4.54 -17.20
CA GLY A 112 15.94 3.74 -17.70
C GLY A 112 14.62 3.98 -16.96
N LEU A 113 13.65 3.10 -17.22
CA LEU A 113 12.28 3.22 -16.71
C LEU A 113 12.18 2.97 -15.21
N ASP A 114 13.06 2.16 -14.63
CA ASP A 114 13.05 1.84 -13.19
C ASP A 114 13.16 3.10 -12.35
N GLY A 115 14.01 4.04 -12.79
CA GLY A 115 14.26 5.30 -12.11
C GLY A 115 13.06 6.24 -12.08
N VAL A 116 12.05 6.04 -12.94
CA VAL A 116 10.84 6.86 -13.00
C VAL A 116 9.58 6.08 -12.61
N ALA A 117 9.64 4.74 -12.65
CA ALA A 117 8.61 3.85 -12.13
C ALA A 117 8.51 3.98 -10.61
N ALA A 118 9.65 4.09 -9.93
CA ALA A 118 9.74 4.29 -8.49
C ALA A 118 10.89 5.24 -8.13
N ILE A 119 10.76 5.94 -7.00
CA ILE A 119 11.83 6.83 -6.51
C ILE A 119 12.97 6.08 -5.83
N ASN A 120 12.77 4.82 -5.42
CA ASN A 120 13.79 3.97 -4.79
C ASN A 120 13.78 2.54 -5.39
N PRO A 121 14.01 2.39 -6.71
CA PRO A 121 13.78 1.14 -7.43
C PRO A 121 14.69 -0.04 -7.01
N MET A 122 15.72 0.25 -6.21
CA MET A 122 16.70 -0.74 -5.72
C MET A 122 16.51 -1.10 -4.25
N GLU A 123 15.57 -0.45 -3.55
CA GLU A 123 15.26 -0.76 -2.15
C GLU A 123 14.16 -1.83 -2.07
N GLU A 124 14.15 -2.61 -0.99
CA GLU A 124 13.19 -3.70 -0.81
C GLU A 124 11.73 -3.19 -0.74
N VAL A 125 11.52 -2.02 -0.13
CA VAL A 125 10.23 -1.31 -0.11
C VAL A 125 10.21 -0.25 -1.21
N MET A 126 9.71 -0.62 -2.38
CA MET A 126 9.58 0.28 -3.52
C MET A 126 8.45 1.30 -3.30
N ILE A 127 8.72 2.58 -3.58
CA ILE A 127 7.77 3.70 -3.57
C ILE A 127 7.42 4.03 -5.03
N PRO A 128 6.28 3.56 -5.55
CA PRO A 128 5.90 3.76 -6.93
C PRO A 128 5.54 5.22 -7.21
N VAL A 129 5.86 5.68 -8.43
CA VAL A 129 5.38 6.96 -8.98
C VAL A 129 4.69 6.74 -10.31
N LEU A 130 5.43 6.42 -11.38
CA LEU A 130 4.83 6.13 -12.69
C LEU A 130 4.63 4.62 -12.92
N TYR A 131 4.76 3.80 -11.88
CA TYR A 131 4.69 2.34 -11.96
C TYR A 131 3.43 1.86 -12.70
N GLU A 132 2.24 2.25 -12.23
CA GLU A 132 0.96 1.82 -12.81
C GLU A 132 0.79 2.30 -14.26
N LEU A 133 1.26 3.52 -14.56
CA LEU A 133 1.25 4.05 -15.92
C LEU A 133 2.17 3.25 -16.85
N ILE A 134 3.36 2.89 -16.38
CA ILE A 134 4.32 2.08 -17.15
C ILE A 134 3.76 0.68 -17.37
N GLU A 135 3.25 0.00 -16.34
CA GLU A 135 2.62 -1.33 -16.48
C GLU A 135 1.45 -1.30 -17.46
N LYS A 136 0.63 -0.24 -17.46
CA LYS A 136 -0.48 -0.10 -18.40
C LYS A 136 -0.02 0.05 -19.86
N LEU A 137 1.17 0.60 -20.11
CA LEU A 137 1.64 0.96 -21.45
C LEU A 137 2.70 0.00 -22.02
N VAL A 138 3.43 -0.73 -21.17
CA VAL A 138 4.66 -1.45 -21.54
C VAL A 138 4.44 -2.57 -22.58
N ASP A 139 3.26 -3.19 -22.58
CA ASP A 139 2.92 -4.26 -23.52
C ASP A 139 2.50 -3.75 -24.92
N ARG A 140 2.26 -2.44 -25.06
CA ARG A 140 1.73 -1.82 -26.29
C ARG A 140 2.71 -0.89 -26.96
N PHE A 141 3.52 -0.20 -26.16
CA PHE A 141 4.40 0.86 -26.63
C PHE A 141 5.85 0.55 -26.32
N ARG A 142 6.72 1.10 -27.16
CA ARG A 142 8.12 1.21 -26.83
C ARG A 142 8.28 2.33 -25.81
N LEU A 143 8.66 2.01 -24.58
CA LEU A 143 8.74 3.00 -23.50
C LEU A 143 10.18 3.45 -23.30
N GLN A 144 10.36 4.76 -23.13
CA GLN A 144 11.64 5.39 -22.80
C GLN A 144 11.41 6.42 -21.69
N SER A 145 12.41 6.61 -20.84
CA SER A 145 12.40 7.67 -19.83
C SER A 145 13.14 8.91 -20.35
N ALA A 146 12.56 10.08 -20.13
CA ALA A 146 13.25 11.37 -20.17
C ALA A 146 13.70 11.71 -18.74
N SER A 147 14.67 10.95 -18.22
CA SER A 147 15.20 11.16 -16.87
C SER A 147 16.11 12.39 -16.84
N TYR A 148 15.97 13.24 -15.82
CA TYR A 148 16.79 14.42 -15.62
C TYR A 148 17.07 14.66 -14.14
N ASP A 149 18.15 15.40 -13.85
CA ASP A 149 18.43 15.83 -12.50
C ASP A 149 17.45 16.94 -12.13
N TRP A 150 16.33 16.54 -11.53
CA TRP A 150 15.23 17.42 -11.17
C TRP A 150 15.65 18.55 -10.23
N ARG A 151 16.77 18.42 -9.52
CA ARG A 151 17.28 19.46 -8.62
C ARG A 151 17.81 20.65 -9.40
N ARG A 152 18.38 20.42 -10.58
CA ARG A 152 19.04 21.43 -11.41
C ARG A 152 18.06 22.14 -12.36
N TRP A 153 16.81 21.71 -12.42
CA TRP A 153 15.81 22.34 -13.28
C TRP A 153 15.60 23.82 -12.91
N GLY A 154 15.80 24.74 -13.84
CA GLY A 154 15.86 26.20 -13.56
C GLY A 154 17.27 26.80 -13.68
N ASP A 155 18.32 25.97 -13.65
CA ASP A 155 19.65 26.37 -14.12
C ASP A 155 19.65 26.42 -15.65
N LEU A 156 19.78 27.62 -16.21
CA LEU A 156 19.71 27.86 -17.66
C LEU A 156 20.75 27.06 -18.44
N SER A 157 21.96 26.89 -17.91
CA SER A 157 23.01 26.11 -18.57
C SER A 157 22.65 24.64 -18.64
N PHE A 158 22.15 24.10 -17.51
CA PHE A 158 21.63 22.73 -17.47
C PHE A 158 20.45 22.53 -18.42
N MET A 159 19.50 23.48 -18.43
CA MET A 159 18.33 23.43 -19.31
C MET A 159 18.71 23.42 -20.80
N GLU A 160 19.63 24.29 -21.24
CA GLU A 160 20.16 24.30 -22.62
C GLU A 160 20.78 22.95 -23.01
N CYS A 161 21.58 22.35 -22.12
CA CYS A 161 22.23 21.07 -22.38
C CYS A 161 21.22 19.92 -22.39
N TYR A 162 20.26 19.92 -21.48
CA TYR A 162 19.23 18.89 -21.39
C TYR A 162 18.28 18.93 -22.59
N ALA A 163 17.90 20.12 -23.06
CA ALA A 163 17.05 20.25 -24.25
C ALA A 163 17.66 19.61 -25.49
N GLU A 164 18.97 19.80 -25.71
CA GLU A 164 19.68 19.13 -26.81
C GLU A 164 19.74 17.61 -26.62
N SER A 165 19.98 17.15 -25.39
CA SER A 165 20.03 15.72 -25.08
C SER A 165 18.68 15.03 -25.33
N LEU A 166 17.59 15.62 -24.87
CA LEU A 166 16.25 15.05 -25.05
C LEU A 166 15.80 15.15 -26.51
N ALA A 167 16.10 16.26 -27.21
CA ALA A 167 15.84 16.38 -28.64
C ALA A 167 16.56 15.28 -29.42
N LYS A 168 17.83 15.01 -29.10
CA LYS A 168 18.60 13.92 -29.72
C LYS A 168 17.97 12.55 -29.44
N GLN A 169 17.54 12.28 -28.21
CA GLN A 169 16.85 11.04 -27.86
C GLN A 169 15.55 10.85 -28.67
N ILE A 170 14.76 11.92 -28.83
CA ILE A 170 13.54 11.90 -29.65
C ILE A 170 13.86 11.59 -31.12
N GLU A 171 14.90 12.23 -31.67
CA GLU A 171 15.34 11.97 -33.04
C GLU A 171 15.83 10.54 -33.23
N GLU A 172 16.60 10.00 -32.30
CA GLU A 172 17.09 8.62 -32.32
C GLU A 172 15.91 7.62 -32.28
N GLU A 173 14.94 7.83 -31.41
CA GLU A 173 13.75 6.98 -31.29
C GLU A 173 12.85 7.06 -32.53
N PHE A 174 12.70 8.24 -33.12
CA PHE A 174 12.06 8.40 -34.43
C PHE A 174 12.80 7.64 -35.53
N MET A 175 14.13 7.72 -35.57
CA MET A 175 14.94 7.01 -36.56
C MET A 175 14.89 5.48 -36.38
N LEU A 176 14.74 5.00 -35.14
CA LEU A 176 14.61 3.58 -34.83
C LEU A 176 13.24 3.03 -35.24
N THR A 177 12.16 3.75 -34.91
CA THR A 177 10.79 3.26 -35.13
C THR A 177 10.19 3.69 -36.48
N GLN A 178 10.76 4.71 -37.11
CA GLN A 178 10.19 5.41 -38.27
C GLN A 178 8.77 5.96 -38.00
N GLN A 179 8.44 6.22 -36.72
CA GLN A 179 7.16 6.75 -36.28
C GLN A 179 7.40 8.00 -35.40
N PRO A 180 6.53 9.03 -35.50
CA PRO A 180 6.57 10.15 -34.57
C PRO A 180 6.36 9.68 -33.12
N VAL A 181 7.10 10.29 -32.20
CA VAL A 181 7.13 9.98 -30.78
C VAL A 181 5.99 10.69 -30.05
N THR A 182 5.36 10.00 -29.09
CA THR A 182 4.46 10.63 -28.13
C THR A 182 5.23 10.99 -26.86
N LEU A 183 5.04 12.22 -26.36
CA LEU A 183 5.61 12.65 -25.08
C LEU A 183 4.54 12.67 -23.99
N ILE A 184 4.85 12.16 -22.81
CA ILE A 184 3.99 12.25 -21.62
C ILE A 184 4.80 12.89 -20.49
N GLY A 185 4.34 14.03 -19.99
CA GLY A 185 4.91 14.69 -18.82
C GLY A 185 3.97 14.58 -17.62
N HIS A 186 4.52 14.36 -16.44
CA HIS A 186 3.80 14.47 -15.17
C HIS A 186 4.34 15.64 -14.36
N SER A 187 3.46 16.46 -13.78
CA SER A 187 3.82 17.53 -12.85
C SER A 187 4.88 18.48 -13.46
N MET A 188 6.02 18.70 -12.81
CA MET A 188 7.14 19.51 -13.34
C MET A 188 7.73 18.97 -14.65
N GLY A 189 7.60 17.66 -14.93
CA GLY A 189 7.99 17.08 -16.22
C GLY A 189 7.25 17.73 -17.40
N CYS A 190 6.06 18.28 -17.17
CA CYS A 190 5.33 19.06 -18.19
C CYS A 190 6.07 20.33 -18.59
N SER A 191 6.67 21.07 -17.65
CA SER A 191 7.41 22.29 -17.96
C SER A 191 8.75 21.98 -18.62
N VAL A 192 9.36 20.84 -18.28
CA VAL A 192 10.53 20.29 -18.97
C VAL A 192 10.24 20.07 -20.44
N LEU A 193 9.20 19.30 -20.75
CA LEU A 193 8.80 19.04 -22.12
C LEU A 193 8.47 20.35 -22.85
N LEU A 194 7.69 21.24 -22.25
CA LEU A 194 7.32 22.52 -22.87
C LEU A 194 8.53 23.39 -23.24
N TYR A 195 9.54 23.44 -22.38
CA TYR A 195 10.79 24.16 -22.66
C TYR A 195 11.53 23.57 -23.86
N VAL A 196 11.71 22.25 -23.89
CA VAL A 196 12.38 21.56 -25.02
C VAL A 196 11.61 21.78 -26.33
N LEU A 197 10.29 21.69 -26.29
CA LEU A 197 9.45 21.94 -27.46
C LEU A 197 9.60 23.39 -27.95
N SER A 198 9.54 24.36 -27.04
CA SER A 198 9.68 25.79 -27.37
C SER A 198 11.03 26.11 -28.00
N THR A 199 12.10 25.46 -27.54
CA THR A 199 13.47 25.68 -28.07
C THR A 199 13.71 25.03 -29.43
N MET A 200 13.13 23.85 -29.70
CA MET A 200 13.30 23.16 -30.99
C MET A 200 12.44 23.73 -32.12
N GLY A 201 11.33 24.40 -31.78
CA GLY A 201 10.46 25.09 -32.73
C GLY A 201 9.50 24.16 -33.50
N GLY A 202 8.44 24.75 -34.08
CA GLY A 202 7.29 23.99 -34.56
C GLY A 202 7.53 23.07 -35.76
N ALA A 203 8.51 23.38 -36.64
CA ALA A 203 8.86 22.52 -37.76
C ALA A 203 9.51 21.21 -37.30
N TRP A 204 10.37 21.29 -36.29
CA TRP A 204 10.99 20.13 -35.66
C TRP A 204 9.92 19.28 -34.96
N GLN A 205 9.05 19.91 -34.16
CA GLN A 205 7.99 19.22 -33.42
C GLN A 205 7.07 18.41 -34.35
N ARG A 206 6.57 19.03 -35.43
CA ARG A 206 5.68 18.34 -36.39
C ARG A 206 6.36 17.20 -37.16
N LYS A 207 7.69 17.19 -37.25
CA LYS A 207 8.44 16.12 -37.90
C LYS A 207 8.57 14.91 -36.99
N TYR A 208 8.89 15.14 -35.71
CA TYR A 208 9.30 14.07 -34.79
C TYR A 208 8.24 13.64 -33.80
N LEU A 209 7.18 14.43 -33.60
CA LEU A 209 6.15 14.18 -32.58
C LEU A 209 4.77 14.07 -33.20
N ASP A 210 3.93 13.21 -32.63
CA ASP A 210 2.52 13.17 -32.98
C ASP A 210 1.64 13.98 -32.02
N LYS A 211 1.94 13.96 -30.72
CA LYS A 211 1.23 14.67 -29.66
C LYS A 211 2.05 14.74 -28.37
N VAL A 212 1.56 15.57 -27.46
CA VAL A 212 2.08 15.70 -26.09
C VAL A 212 0.93 15.56 -25.09
N ILE A 213 1.15 14.82 -24.01
CA ILE A 213 0.20 14.63 -22.92
C ILE A 213 0.83 15.23 -21.66
N PHE A 214 0.15 16.18 -21.06
CA PHE A 214 0.51 16.82 -19.81
C PHE A 214 -0.44 16.35 -18.71
N ILE A 215 0.09 15.62 -17.73
CA ILE A 215 -0.64 15.14 -16.56
C ILE A 215 -0.33 16.07 -15.39
N THR A 216 -1.37 16.63 -14.80
CA THR A 216 -1.32 17.62 -13.70
C THR A 216 -0.23 18.69 -13.88
N PRO A 217 -0.24 19.43 -15.00
CA PRO A 217 0.87 20.31 -15.38
C PRO A 217 1.11 21.43 -14.38
N VAL A 218 2.31 21.47 -13.78
CA VAL A 218 2.79 22.60 -12.97
C VAL A 218 3.52 23.64 -13.83
N ILE A 219 2.95 23.98 -14.99
CA ILE A 219 3.60 24.90 -15.94
C ILE A 219 3.49 26.34 -15.43
N MET A 220 2.36 26.76 -14.87
CA MET A 220 2.19 28.13 -14.34
C MET A 220 2.59 28.27 -12.87
N GLY A 221 3.23 27.24 -12.29
CA GLY A 221 3.49 27.17 -10.85
C GLY A 221 2.22 26.95 -10.03
N CYS A 222 2.34 27.05 -8.70
CA CYS A 222 1.20 26.96 -7.78
C CYS A 222 1.42 27.79 -6.50
N PRO A 223 0.35 28.23 -5.82
CA PRO A 223 0.44 28.91 -4.52
C PRO A 223 1.19 28.10 -3.46
N LYS A 224 1.00 26.79 -3.44
CA LYS A 224 1.71 25.85 -2.54
C LYS A 224 3.23 25.91 -2.72
N GLY A 225 3.71 26.26 -3.93
CA GLY A 225 5.11 26.51 -4.22
C GLY A 225 5.71 27.63 -3.36
N CYS A 226 4.95 28.67 -3.00
CA CYS A 226 5.44 29.75 -2.14
C CYS A 226 5.75 29.28 -0.71
N SER A 227 4.91 28.41 -0.15
CA SER A 227 5.16 27.81 1.18
C SER A 227 6.33 26.84 1.14
N ALA A 228 6.41 25.99 0.10
CA ALA A 228 7.55 25.10 -0.11
C ALA A 228 8.89 25.85 -0.25
N TYR A 229 8.87 26.99 -0.94
CA TYR A 229 10.03 27.86 -1.13
C TYR A 229 10.49 28.54 0.18
N ALA A 230 9.56 28.87 1.08
CA ALA A 230 9.85 29.52 2.36
C ALA A 230 10.23 28.53 3.49
N HIS A 231 9.53 27.40 3.58
CA HIS A 231 9.54 26.53 4.77
C HIS A 231 9.75 25.05 4.49
N ASN A 232 10.43 24.70 3.39
CA ASN A 232 10.85 23.33 3.05
C ASN A 232 9.74 22.42 2.45
N PRO A 233 9.86 21.97 1.18
CA PRO A 233 8.87 21.26 0.37
C PRO A 233 8.58 19.86 0.86
N ILE A 234 9.45 19.17 1.58
CA ILE A 234 9.17 17.75 1.85
C ILE A 234 7.94 17.62 2.75
N GLY A 235 7.84 18.39 3.85
CA GLY A 235 6.63 18.37 4.69
C GLY A 235 5.35 18.84 3.99
N ILE A 236 5.48 19.88 3.15
CA ILE A 236 4.33 20.59 2.55
C ILE A 236 3.88 19.94 1.22
N ILE A 237 4.80 19.50 0.36
CA ILE A 237 4.49 18.88 -0.94
C ILE A 237 4.09 17.41 -0.79
N SER A 238 4.65 16.67 0.19
CA SER A 238 4.34 15.24 0.37
C SER A 238 3.23 14.93 1.38
N GLY A 239 2.64 15.94 2.03
CA GLY A 239 1.65 15.73 3.08
C GLY A 239 2.23 15.21 4.41
N LEU A 240 3.56 15.15 4.55
CA LEU A 240 4.27 14.64 5.75
C LEU A 240 4.19 15.54 6.99
N GLY A 241 3.55 16.71 6.92
CA GLY A 241 3.42 17.63 8.05
C GLY A 241 4.77 18.19 8.53
N THR A 242 4.81 18.67 9.77
CA THR A 242 6.02 19.27 10.38
C THR A 242 6.99 18.18 10.83
N LEU A 243 8.18 18.14 10.23
CA LEU A 243 9.27 17.27 10.67
C LEU A 243 9.92 17.82 11.94
N PRO A 244 10.58 17.00 12.79
CA PRO A 244 11.33 17.53 13.93
C PRO A 244 12.38 18.55 13.47
N GLU A 245 12.54 19.65 14.21
CA GLU A 245 13.34 20.83 13.84
C GLU A 245 14.75 20.50 13.28
N GLY A 246 15.42 19.47 13.80
CA GLY A 246 16.74 19.02 13.30
C GLY A 246 16.71 18.36 11.92
N VAL A 247 15.65 17.61 11.61
CA VAL A 247 15.40 16.99 10.29
C VAL A 247 14.85 18.03 9.32
N GLU A 248 14.00 18.93 9.80
CA GLU A 248 13.49 20.04 9.02
C GLU A 248 14.61 20.96 8.52
N ASN A 249 15.53 21.37 9.40
CA ASN A 249 16.71 22.17 9.03
C ASN A 249 17.67 21.44 8.09
N PHE A 250 17.77 20.12 8.22
CA PHE A 250 18.60 19.28 7.35
C PHE A 250 18.08 19.28 5.89
N TRP A 251 16.78 19.09 5.71
CA TRP A 251 16.14 19.08 4.38
C TRP A 251 15.99 20.47 3.78
N LYS A 252 15.80 21.50 4.63
CA LYS A 252 15.67 22.89 4.21
C LYS A 252 16.83 23.31 3.31
N LYS A 253 18.08 23.01 3.66
CA LYS A 253 19.26 23.37 2.86
C LYS A 253 19.30 22.72 1.49
N ALA A 254 19.02 21.41 1.42
CA ALA A 254 19.00 20.68 0.16
C ALA A 254 17.92 21.23 -0.79
N THR A 255 16.72 21.45 -0.27
CA THR A 255 15.62 22.09 -0.98
C THR A 255 16.02 23.44 -1.55
N ILE A 256 16.44 24.36 -0.67
CA ILE A 256 16.55 25.78 -1.02
C ILE A 256 17.69 26.01 -2.01
N SER A 257 18.63 25.07 -2.09
CA SER A 257 19.71 25.04 -3.07
C SER A 257 19.26 24.67 -4.48
N SER A 258 18.06 24.09 -4.64
CA SER A 258 17.53 23.63 -5.94
C SER A 258 16.83 24.78 -6.69
N PRO A 259 17.31 25.14 -7.90
CA PRO A 259 16.61 26.08 -8.78
C PRO A 259 15.15 25.70 -9.07
N ALA A 260 14.81 24.41 -8.98
CA ALA A 260 13.49 23.89 -9.32
C ALA A 260 12.39 24.46 -8.43
N MET A 261 12.72 24.85 -7.19
CA MET A 261 11.78 25.52 -6.30
C MET A 261 11.28 26.84 -6.89
N GLY A 262 12.15 27.59 -7.58
CA GLY A 262 11.75 28.81 -8.27
C GLY A 262 10.79 28.54 -9.41
N CYS A 263 10.94 27.41 -10.11
CA CYS A 263 10.06 27.01 -11.20
C CYS A 263 8.66 26.55 -10.74
N LEU A 264 8.45 26.35 -9.43
CA LEU A 264 7.15 26.00 -8.85
C LEU A 264 6.35 27.21 -8.36
N LEU A 265 7.00 28.37 -8.22
CA LEU A 265 6.35 29.61 -7.84
C LEU A 265 5.37 30.08 -8.95
N PRO A 266 4.32 30.85 -8.62
CA PRO A 266 3.40 31.38 -9.61
C PRO A 266 4.13 32.14 -10.73
N LEU A 267 3.92 31.70 -11.98
CA LEU A 267 4.60 32.20 -13.18
C LEU A 267 3.58 32.55 -14.27
N THR A 268 3.95 33.52 -15.10
CA THR A 268 3.22 33.87 -16.34
C THR A 268 3.87 33.13 -17.51
N VAL A 269 3.06 32.46 -18.34
CA VAL A 269 3.55 31.69 -19.49
C VAL A 269 3.22 32.45 -20.77
N GLY A 270 4.24 32.96 -21.46
CA GLY A 270 4.01 33.92 -22.54
C GLY A 270 3.30 35.17 -22.03
N ASP A 271 2.09 35.39 -22.53
CA ASP A 271 1.16 36.46 -22.13
C ASP A 271 -0.05 35.93 -21.31
N THR A 272 -0.06 34.63 -20.99
CA THR A 272 -1.19 33.97 -20.34
C THR A 272 -0.99 33.96 -18.82
N GLU A 273 -1.99 34.40 -18.07
CA GLU A 273 -1.99 34.48 -16.60
C GLU A 273 -3.08 33.54 -16.02
N ALA A 274 -2.71 32.62 -15.13
CA ALA A 274 -3.66 31.72 -14.47
C ALA A 274 -4.30 32.34 -13.22
N PHE A 275 -3.57 33.17 -12.51
CA PHE A 275 -4.00 33.72 -11.23
C PHE A 275 -4.74 35.04 -11.44
N ASP A 276 -5.73 35.32 -10.60
CA ASP A 276 -6.39 36.62 -10.60
C ASP A 276 -5.35 37.71 -10.25
N PRO A 277 -5.16 38.74 -11.10
CA PRO A 277 -4.18 39.80 -10.86
C PRO A 277 -4.36 40.56 -9.55
N ASN A 278 -5.57 40.59 -8.99
CA ASN A 278 -5.87 41.29 -7.74
C ASN A 278 -5.83 40.36 -6.52
N HIS A 279 -5.87 39.04 -6.75
CA HIS A 279 -5.87 38.06 -5.67
C HIS A 279 -4.49 37.99 -5.01
N LYS A 280 -4.49 38.01 -3.68
CA LYS A 280 -3.27 37.88 -2.89
C LYS A 280 -2.98 36.39 -2.70
N ILE A 281 -1.85 35.92 -3.22
CA ILE A 281 -1.38 34.55 -3.08
C ILE A 281 -0.72 34.35 -1.72
N VAL A 282 0.07 35.34 -1.29
CA VAL A 282 0.73 35.34 0.02
C VAL A 282 0.31 36.59 0.79
N VAL A 283 -0.01 36.43 2.06
CA VAL A 283 -0.38 37.52 2.97
C VAL A 283 0.47 37.43 4.22
N THR A 284 1.05 38.56 4.63
CA THR A 284 1.70 38.77 5.93
C THR A 284 0.97 39.92 6.64
N PRO A 285 1.26 40.19 7.94
CA PRO A 285 0.69 41.34 8.64
C PRO A 285 1.01 42.69 7.97
N GLU A 286 2.16 42.78 7.28
CA GLU A 286 2.63 44.02 6.67
C GLU A 286 2.27 44.15 5.18
N ARG A 287 2.09 43.03 4.46
CA ARG A 287 1.92 43.06 3.00
C ARG A 287 1.15 41.86 2.45
N GLY A 288 0.37 42.10 1.39
CA GLY A 288 -0.19 41.05 0.54
C GLY A 288 0.46 41.06 -0.84
N TYR A 289 0.87 39.89 -1.32
CA TYR A 289 1.55 39.67 -2.60
C TYR A 289 0.62 38.96 -3.59
N THR A 290 0.38 39.58 -4.74
CA THR A 290 -0.28 38.94 -5.90
C THR A 290 0.68 38.05 -6.68
N ALA A 291 0.17 37.33 -7.69
CA ALA A 291 1.01 36.59 -8.64
C ALA A 291 2.07 37.47 -9.32
N LYS A 292 1.75 38.74 -9.60
CA LYS A 292 2.68 39.71 -10.21
C LYS A 292 3.75 40.17 -9.22
N GLU A 293 3.45 40.10 -7.93
CA GLU A 293 4.30 40.55 -6.84
C GLU A 293 5.12 39.40 -6.20
N ILE A 294 5.15 38.22 -6.82
CA ILE A 294 5.91 37.07 -6.29
C ILE A 294 7.41 37.35 -6.26
N LYS A 295 7.91 38.17 -7.19
CA LYS A 295 9.33 38.60 -7.16
C LYS A 295 9.64 39.38 -5.88
N GLU A 296 8.74 40.26 -5.48
CA GLU A 296 8.84 41.04 -4.27
C GLU A 296 8.67 40.17 -3.02
N PHE A 297 7.76 39.19 -3.05
CA PHE A 297 7.63 38.19 -1.98
C PHE A 297 8.96 37.50 -1.72
N VAL A 298 9.61 36.99 -2.77
CA VAL A 298 10.88 36.29 -2.56
C VAL A 298 12.00 37.24 -2.14
N GLY A 299 12.01 38.48 -2.65
CA GLY A 299 12.97 39.49 -2.19
C GLY A 299 12.79 39.88 -0.72
N ASP A 300 11.57 39.87 -0.19
CA ASP A 300 11.30 40.12 1.23
C ASP A 300 11.65 38.87 2.08
N LEU A 301 11.37 37.66 1.56
CA LEU A 301 11.78 36.39 2.17
C LEU A 301 13.31 36.28 2.31
N GLU A 302 14.08 36.68 1.28
CA GLU A 302 15.55 36.67 1.31
C GLU A 302 16.10 37.62 2.37
N LYS A 303 15.54 38.82 2.50
CA LYS A 303 15.94 39.77 3.56
C LYS A 303 15.67 39.20 4.95
N ALA A 304 14.56 38.50 5.12
CA ALA A 304 14.15 37.94 6.40
C ALA A 304 14.98 36.71 6.81
N LEU A 305 15.23 35.79 5.86
CA LEU A 305 15.90 34.51 6.12
C LEU A 305 17.42 34.51 5.84
N GLY A 306 17.94 35.53 5.14
CA GLY A 306 19.37 35.67 4.85
C GLY A 306 19.97 34.46 4.10
N LYS A 307 21.03 33.87 4.66
CA LYS A 307 21.71 32.70 4.05
C LYS A 307 20.86 31.42 4.06
N ASP A 308 19.75 31.41 4.81
CA ASP A 308 18.84 30.27 4.91
C ASP A 308 17.63 30.39 3.97
N ALA A 309 17.59 31.43 3.11
CA ALA A 309 16.66 31.53 2.00
C ALA A 309 17.15 30.74 0.78
N ALA A 310 16.23 30.20 -0.03
CA ALA A 310 16.55 29.75 -1.37
C ALA A 310 17.12 30.93 -2.16
N ARG A 311 18.33 30.75 -2.70
CA ARG A 311 19.00 31.85 -3.38
C ARG A 311 18.16 32.23 -4.60
N PHE A 312 17.69 33.46 -4.59
CA PHE A 312 16.70 33.95 -5.53
C PHE A 312 17.22 34.09 -6.96
N ASP A 313 18.53 33.94 -7.18
CA ASP A 313 19.17 34.16 -8.48
C ASP A 313 18.56 33.35 -9.63
N PHE A 314 17.91 32.22 -9.33
CA PHE A 314 17.29 31.38 -10.36
C PHE A 314 15.83 31.73 -10.70
N PHE A 315 15.05 32.36 -9.81
CA PHE A 315 13.66 32.69 -10.14
C PHE A 315 13.53 33.75 -11.25
N PRO A 316 14.36 34.81 -11.32
CA PRO A 316 14.38 35.70 -12.48
C PRO A 316 14.65 34.96 -13.79
N TYR A 317 15.47 33.91 -13.77
CA TYR A 317 15.69 33.06 -14.95
C TYR A 317 14.43 32.27 -15.31
N ALA A 318 13.71 31.72 -14.32
CA ALA A 318 12.42 31.08 -14.56
C ALA A 318 11.40 32.07 -15.15
N GLN A 319 11.28 33.29 -14.61
CA GLN A 319 10.40 34.33 -15.16
C GLN A 319 10.77 34.67 -16.61
N GLU A 320 12.06 34.86 -16.89
CA GLU A 320 12.57 35.13 -18.23
C GLU A 320 12.17 34.01 -19.21
N VAL A 321 12.49 32.75 -18.86
CA VAL A 321 12.22 31.61 -19.73
C VAL A 321 10.72 31.43 -19.94
N TRP A 322 9.91 31.46 -18.88
CA TRP A 322 8.47 31.23 -18.96
C TRP A 322 7.74 32.29 -19.78
N SER A 323 8.20 33.54 -19.73
CA SER A 323 7.66 34.62 -20.57
C SER A 323 7.90 34.39 -22.07
N SER A 324 8.85 33.51 -22.43
CA SER A 324 9.18 33.18 -23.82
C SER A 324 8.58 31.86 -24.31
N LEU A 325 8.04 31.02 -23.41
CA LEU A 325 7.49 29.71 -23.76
C LEU A 325 6.29 29.84 -24.72
N GLN A 326 6.23 28.91 -25.67
CA GLN A 326 5.21 28.87 -26.71
C GLN A 326 4.37 27.59 -26.59
N PRO A 327 3.10 27.62 -27.02
CA PRO A 327 2.30 26.40 -27.10
C PRO A 327 2.99 25.36 -28.01
N PRO A 328 2.87 24.06 -27.73
CA PRO A 328 3.33 23.04 -28.65
C PRO A 328 2.65 23.17 -30.02
N ALA A 329 3.42 22.90 -31.07
CA ALA A 329 2.97 22.95 -32.46
C ALA A 329 2.28 21.65 -32.93
N VAL A 330 2.10 20.70 -32.00
CA VAL A 330 1.43 19.41 -32.17
C VAL A 330 0.26 19.32 -31.16
N PRO A 331 -0.75 18.47 -31.42
CA PRO A 331 -1.84 18.23 -30.47
C PRO A 331 -1.36 18.02 -29.04
N SER A 332 -1.95 18.76 -28.10
CA SER A 332 -1.59 18.73 -26.68
C SER A 332 -2.80 18.38 -25.83
N HIS A 333 -2.63 17.49 -24.85
CA HIS A 333 -3.71 17.02 -23.98
C HIS A 333 -3.37 17.28 -22.53
N PHE A 334 -4.26 17.94 -21.81
CA PHE A 334 -4.10 18.31 -20.41
C PHE A 334 -5.03 17.44 -19.58
N LEU A 335 -4.48 16.55 -18.77
CA LEU A 335 -5.21 15.71 -17.83
C LEU A 335 -4.98 16.27 -16.43
N TYR A 336 -6.03 16.72 -15.73
CA TYR A 336 -5.86 17.48 -14.49
C TYR A 336 -6.97 17.22 -13.46
N GLY A 337 -6.62 17.30 -12.18
CA GLY A 337 -7.59 17.23 -11.09
C GLY A 337 -8.34 18.54 -10.88
N ARG A 338 -9.61 18.45 -10.50
CA ARG A 338 -10.51 19.61 -10.35
C ARG A 338 -11.53 19.48 -9.21
N ASN A 339 -11.48 18.40 -8.43
CA ASN A 339 -12.50 18.09 -7.42
C ASN A 339 -11.94 18.11 -5.98
N LEU A 340 -10.73 18.64 -5.79
CA LEU A 340 -10.13 18.81 -4.47
C LEU A 340 -9.94 20.29 -4.13
N ASP A 341 -10.12 20.62 -2.85
CA ASP A 341 -9.77 21.91 -2.30
C ASP A 341 -8.25 22.10 -2.39
N THR A 342 -7.86 23.10 -3.16
CA THR A 342 -6.46 23.36 -3.50
C THR A 342 -6.04 24.74 -3.05
N VAL A 343 -4.84 24.83 -2.47
CA VAL A 343 -4.29 26.06 -1.90
C VAL A 343 -4.36 27.22 -2.90
N ASN A 344 -5.06 28.28 -2.51
CA ASN A 344 -5.17 29.52 -3.28
C ASN A 344 -4.51 30.72 -2.58
N GLN A 345 -4.49 30.73 -1.24
CA GLN A 345 -3.85 31.78 -0.44
C GLN A 345 -3.15 31.20 0.79
N LEU A 346 -1.95 31.72 1.05
CA LEU A 346 -1.13 31.44 2.21
C LEU A 346 -1.06 32.69 3.09
N THR A 347 -1.19 32.51 4.40
CA THR A 347 -1.11 33.58 5.38
C THR A 347 -0.05 33.26 6.43
N PHE A 348 0.95 34.12 6.51
CA PHE A 348 1.96 34.12 7.56
C PHE A 348 1.47 34.98 8.75
N GLU A 349 1.72 34.50 9.95
CA GLU A 349 1.47 35.22 11.21
C GLU A 349 2.48 36.34 11.43
N THR A 350 3.71 36.19 10.92
CA THR A 350 4.78 37.19 11.04
C THR A 350 5.34 37.57 9.67
N SER A 351 5.92 38.78 9.57
CA SER A 351 6.62 39.24 8.35
C SER A 351 8.08 38.77 8.29
N ASP A 352 8.56 38.02 9.28
CA ASP A 352 9.90 37.42 9.28
C ASP A 352 9.94 36.04 8.61
N PHE A 353 8.78 35.51 8.21
CA PHE A 353 8.64 34.23 7.52
C PHE A 353 9.34 33.09 8.27
N GLN A 354 9.38 33.12 9.60
CA GLN A 354 9.88 31.99 10.40
C GLN A 354 8.77 31.00 10.74
N ASP A 355 7.52 31.44 10.71
CA ASP A 355 6.33 30.64 10.97
C ASP A 355 5.86 29.85 9.74
N ILE A 356 5.26 28.68 9.98
CA ILE A 356 4.64 27.89 8.92
C ILE A 356 3.34 28.58 8.49
N PRO A 357 3.15 28.91 7.20
CA PRO A 357 1.99 29.67 6.77
C PRO A 357 0.73 28.82 6.89
N LYS A 358 -0.37 29.45 7.32
CA LYS A 358 -1.72 28.87 7.27
C LYS A 358 -2.28 28.97 5.86
N ILE A 359 -3.02 27.95 5.43
CA ILE A 359 -3.81 28.04 4.21
C ILE A 359 -5.11 28.76 4.56
N SER A 360 -5.34 29.92 3.97
CA SER A 360 -6.49 30.79 4.29
C SER A 360 -7.57 30.78 3.23
N GLN A 361 -7.26 30.32 2.01
CA GLN A 361 -8.26 30.15 0.94
C GLN A 361 -7.93 28.93 0.08
N TYR A 362 -9.00 28.29 -0.39
CA TYR A 362 -8.97 27.15 -1.29
C TYR A 362 -9.77 27.44 -2.57
N VAL A 363 -9.37 26.81 -3.66
CA VAL A 363 -10.10 26.77 -4.94
C VAL A 363 -10.04 25.36 -5.52
N PRO A 364 -10.91 25.00 -6.48
CA PRO A 364 -10.86 23.68 -7.11
C PRO A 364 -9.50 23.36 -7.76
N GLY A 365 -9.07 22.10 -7.63
CA GLY A 365 -7.83 21.57 -8.20
C GLY A 365 -7.57 20.12 -7.79
N ASP A 366 -6.30 19.77 -7.60
CA ASP A 366 -5.82 18.41 -7.23
C ASP A 366 -5.12 18.34 -5.85
N GLY A 367 -5.32 19.36 -5.00
CA GLY A 367 -4.67 19.49 -3.70
C GLY A 367 -3.28 20.15 -3.74
N THR A 368 -2.71 20.35 -4.94
CA THR A 368 -1.42 21.04 -5.14
C THR A 368 -1.48 22.13 -6.22
N VAL A 369 -2.05 21.82 -7.39
CA VAL A 369 -2.22 22.72 -8.53
C VAL A 369 -3.70 23.03 -8.73
N THR A 370 -4.00 24.32 -8.85
CA THR A 370 -5.36 24.81 -9.09
C THR A 370 -5.83 24.41 -10.49
N ALA A 371 -7.09 23.98 -10.63
CA ALA A 371 -7.71 23.66 -11.92
C ALA A 371 -7.56 24.81 -12.95
N ALA A 372 -7.70 26.05 -12.47
CA ALA A 372 -7.55 27.27 -13.27
C ALA A 372 -6.19 27.40 -13.98
N SER A 373 -5.13 26.76 -13.45
CA SER A 373 -3.79 26.75 -14.06
C SER A 373 -3.80 26.04 -15.42
N ALA A 374 -4.42 24.86 -15.49
CA ALA A 374 -4.58 24.10 -16.73
C ALA A 374 -5.58 24.78 -17.67
N GLU A 375 -6.73 25.21 -17.13
CA GLU A 375 -7.84 25.75 -17.92
C GLU A 375 -7.50 27.07 -18.60
N LYS A 376 -6.89 28.01 -17.88
CA LYS A 376 -6.52 29.32 -18.46
C LYS A 376 -5.34 29.22 -19.42
N LEU A 377 -4.37 28.35 -19.14
CA LEU A 377 -3.27 28.12 -20.07
C LEU A 377 -3.78 27.55 -21.38
N GLN A 378 -4.70 26.58 -21.31
CA GLN A 378 -5.33 26.02 -22.50
C GLN A 378 -6.13 27.06 -23.27
N ALA A 379 -6.96 27.86 -22.59
CA ALA A 379 -7.74 28.91 -23.23
C ALA A 379 -6.84 29.91 -23.98
N GLY A 380 -5.81 30.44 -23.31
CA GLY A 380 -4.86 31.37 -23.92
C GLY A 380 -4.07 30.78 -25.09
N TRP A 381 -3.78 29.47 -25.07
CA TRP A 381 -3.12 28.79 -26.18
C TRP A 381 -4.05 28.51 -27.36
N VAL A 382 -5.31 28.16 -27.11
CA VAL A 382 -6.32 27.97 -28.17
C VAL A 382 -6.63 29.29 -28.88
N GLU A 383 -6.68 30.41 -28.15
CA GLU A 383 -6.83 31.75 -28.75
C GLU A 383 -5.69 32.07 -29.73
N LYS A 384 -4.50 31.51 -29.50
CA LYS A 384 -3.34 31.62 -30.41
C LYS A 384 -3.31 30.58 -31.53
N GLY A 385 -4.38 29.78 -31.66
CA GLY A 385 -4.51 28.76 -32.70
C GLY A 385 -3.82 27.43 -32.40
N ALA A 386 -3.39 27.18 -31.15
CA ALA A 386 -2.83 25.89 -30.77
C ALA A 386 -3.92 24.82 -30.59
N SER A 387 -3.61 23.57 -30.90
CA SER A 387 -4.52 22.44 -30.69
C SER A 387 -4.33 21.84 -29.29
N VAL A 388 -5.12 22.31 -28.33
CA VAL A 388 -4.99 21.94 -26.92
C VAL A 388 -6.34 21.48 -26.35
N PHE A 389 -6.35 20.28 -25.77
CA PHE A 389 -7.55 19.61 -25.26
C PHE A 389 -7.48 19.43 -23.75
N LEU A 390 -8.58 19.72 -23.05
CA LEU A 390 -8.71 19.55 -21.59
C LEU A 390 -9.45 18.25 -21.24
N HIS A 391 -8.95 17.56 -20.22
CA HIS A 391 -9.52 16.34 -19.64
C HIS A 391 -9.49 16.48 -18.12
N GLY A 392 -10.54 17.05 -17.54
CA GLY A 392 -10.66 17.20 -16.09
C GLY A 392 -11.08 15.89 -15.43
N ALA A 393 -10.61 15.65 -14.20
CA ALA A 393 -11.05 14.52 -13.39
C ALA A 393 -12.61 14.47 -13.31
N PRO A 394 -13.23 13.29 -13.55
CA PRO A 394 -14.68 13.15 -13.52
C PRO A 394 -15.30 13.58 -12.18
N PRO A 395 -16.57 14.00 -12.12
CA PRO A 395 -17.25 14.25 -10.85
C PRO A 395 -17.12 13.06 -9.89
N GLY A 396 -16.90 13.34 -8.60
CA GLY A 396 -16.71 12.32 -7.55
C GLY A 396 -15.31 11.68 -7.51
N CYS A 397 -14.43 11.98 -8.47
CA CYS A 397 -13.02 11.56 -8.43
C CYS A 397 -12.19 12.59 -7.64
N HIS A 398 -11.76 12.21 -6.44
CA HIS A 398 -11.01 13.06 -5.50
C HIS A 398 -9.53 12.65 -5.39
N ASP A 399 -8.92 12.29 -6.53
CA ASP A 399 -7.51 11.86 -6.56
C ASP A 399 -6.56 13.05 -6.36
N GLU A 400 -5.57 12.86 -5.50
CA GLU A 400 -4.55 13.88 -5.19
C GLU A 400 -3.49 13.97 -6.29
N HIS A 401 -2.80 15.11 -6.36
CA HIS A 401 -1.75 15.39 -7.35
C HIS A 401 -0.74 14.25 -7.55
N LEU A 402 -0.33 13.57 -6.47
CA LEU A 402 0.66 12.49 -6.53
C LEU A 402 0.08 11.15 -6.98
N THR A 403 -1.20 10.88 -6.67
CA THR A 403 -1.84 9.57 -6.90
C THR A 403 -2.62 9.52 -8.21
N ILE A 404 -2.93 10.69 -8.81
CA ILE A 404 -3.72 10.80 -10.04
C ILE A 404 -3.13 10.03 -11.24
N VAL A 405 -1.81 9.84 -11.27
CA VAL A 405 -1.11 9.05 -12.31
C VAL A 405 -1.42 7.55 -12.26
N SER A 406 -1.97 7.09 -11.14
CA SER A 406 -2.41 5.70 -10.92
C SER A 406 -3.93 5.54 -11.01
N SER A 407 -4.66 6.63 -11.29
CA SER A 407 -6.12 6.62 -11.31
C SER A 407 -6.68 5.84 -12.50
N PRO A 408 -7.69 4.97 -12.30
CA PRO A 408 -8.26 4.18 -13.40
C PRO A 408 -8.73 5.01 -14.59
N TRP A 409 -9.42 6.14 -14.36
CA TRP A 409 -9.91 7.00 -15.44
C TRP A 409 -8.78 7.59 -16.29
N LEU A 410 -7.67 7.95 -15.65
CA LEU A 410 -6.50 8.52 -16.31
C LEU A 410 -5.76 7.43 -17.07
N LEU A 411 -5.52 6.28 -16.43
CA LEU A 411 -4.87 5.13 -17.06
C LEU A 411 -5.67 4.63 -18.26
N ASP A 412 -6.99 4.62 -18.18
CA ASP A 412 -7.85 4.24 -19.31
C ASP A 412 -7.78 5.28 -20.43
N LEU A 413 -7.83 6.58 -20.11
CA LEU A 413 -7.71 7.65 -21.10
C LEU A 413 -6.35 7.64 -21.83
N VAL A 414 -5.26 7.33 -21.11
CA VAL A 414 -3.92 7.25 -21.69
C VAL A 414 -3.71 5.91 -22.44
N SER A 415 -4.34 4.82 -22.00
CA SER A 415 -4.15 3.48 -22.57
C SER A 415 -5.03 3.14 -23.77
N VAL A 416 -6.17 3.81 -23.97
CA VAL A 416 -7.01 3.66 -25.16
C VAL A 416 -6.34 4.39 -26.36
N ASP A 417 -5.27 3.77 -26.85
CA ASP A 417 -4.65 3.89 -28.18
C ASP A 417 -4.09 5.24 -28.67
N LEU A 418 -3.80 6.22 -27.81
CA LEU A 418 -3.20 7.52 -28.23
C LEU A 418 -3.94 8.17 -29.43
N LYS A 419 -5.18 7.79 -29.73
CA LYS A 419 -6.11 8.50 -30.61
C LYS A 419 -6.94 9.43 -29.74
N LEU A 420 -6.25 10.41 -29.17
CA LEU A 420 -6.91 11.63 -28.77
C LEU A 420 -7.19 12.47 -30.02
N GLU A 421 -8.14 12.01 -30.84
CA GLU A 421 -8.90 12.86 -31.75
C GLU A 421 -10.17 13.26 -30.99
N ALA A 422 -10.19 14.51 -30.53
CA ALA A 422 -11.35 15.10 -29.91
C ALA A 422 -12.52 15.21 -30.91
N ASP A 423 -13.72 15.12 -30.35
CA ASP A 423 -15.07 15.40 -30.90
C ASP A 423 -16.03 14.21 -31.01
N ARG A 424 -15.58 12.95 -30.86
CA ARG A 424 -16.50 11.79 -30.88
C ARG A 424 -16.67 11.04 -29.55
N PHE A 425 -15.73 11.10 -28.62
CA PHE A 425 -15.81 10.31 -27.39
C PHE A 425 -16.84 10.86 -26.38
N TRP A 426 -16.95 12.19 -26.27
CA TRP A 426 -17.87 12.83 -25.32
C TRP A 426 -19.30 13.02 -25.84
N ASN A 427 -19.52 12.92 -27.16
CA ASN A 427 -20.87 12.92 -27.76
C ASN A 427 -21.53 11.53 -27.75
N GLY A 428 -20.85 10.50 -27.27
CA GLY A 428 -21.33 9.11 -27.26
C GLY A 428 -21.21 8.42 -25.89
N PHE A 429 -20.96 9.16 -24.81
CA PHE A 429 -20.88 8.59 -23.45
C PHE A 429 -22.20 7.91 -23.04
N ASP A 430 -23.34 8.44 -23.52
CA ASP A 430 -24.66 7.83 -23.31
C ASP A 430 -24.85 6.51 -24.10
N GLU A 431 -24.31 6.41 -25.32
CA GLU A 431 -24.30 5.15 -26.10
C GLU A 431 -23.31 4.12 -25.52
N TYR A 432 -22.19 4.58 -24.93
CA TYR A 432 -21.25 3.73 -24.21
C TYR A 432 -21.87 3.13 -22.94
N LEU A 433 -22.68 3.90 -22.21
CA LEU A 433 -23.46 3.40 -21.06
C LEU A 433 -24.47 2.33 -21.47
N GLU A 434 -25.06 2.40 -22.68
CA GLU A 434 -25.97 1.39 -23.20
C GLU A 434 -25.29 0.08 -23.59
N GLN A 435 -24.01 0.12 -23.99
CA GLN A 435 -23.24 -1.04 -24.43
C GLN A 435 -22.31 -1.63 -23.35
N ALA A 436 -22.21 -0.98 -22.18
CA ALA A 436 -21.37 -1.40 -21.07
C ALA A 436 -21.82 -2.73 -20.44
N HIS A 437 -20.84 -3.56 -20.07
CA HIS A 437 -21.07 -4.88 -19.48
C HIS A 437 -21.93 -4.78 -18.19
N PRO A 438 -22.89 -5.70 -17.94
CA PRO A 438 -23.92 -5.57 -16.89
C PRO A 438 -23.43 -5.39 -15.45
N GLY A 439 -22.15 -5.65 -15.17
CA GLY A 439 -21.52 -5.42 -13.86
C GLY A 439 -21.09 -3.96 -13.65
N HIS A 440 -20.62 -3.29 -14.71
CA HIS A 440 -20.11 -1.91 -14.63
C HIS A 440 -21.26 -0.89 -14.55
N ARG A 441 -22.37 -1.17 -15.25
CA ARG A 441 -23.62 -0.39 -15.17
C ARG A 441 -24.29 -0.45 -13.79
N ARG A 442 -24.16 -1.59 -13.09
CA ARG A 442 -24.64 -1.79 -11.70
C ARG A 442 -23.85 -0.99 -10.67
N GLN A 443 -22.57 -0.74 -10.94
CA GLN A 443 -21.70 0.00 -10.01
C GLN A 443 -21.89 1.51 -10.15
N LEU A 444 -22.16 2.01 -11.36
CA LEU A 444 -22.48 3.41 -11.60
C LEU A 444 -23.84 3.83 -11.03
N LEU A 445 -24.89 3.02 -11.21
CA LEU A 445 -26.20 3.25 -10.59
C LEU A 445 -26.17 3.17 -9.06
N ARG A 446 -25.30 2.33 -8.50
CA ARG A 446 -25.02 2.29 -7.06
C ARG A 446 -24.38 3.59 -6.59
N ASN A 447 -23.49 4.18 -7.37
CA ASN A 447 -22.82 5.43 -7.02
C ASN A 447 -23.78 6.64 -7.12
N GLU A 448 -24.63 6.71 -8.16
CA GLU A 448 -25.70 7.72 -8.24
C GLU A 448 -26.72 7.59 -7.11
N PHE A 449 -27.10 6.35 -6.74
CA PHE A 449 -27.99 6.11 -5.59
C PHE A 449 -27.36 6.55 -4.26
N MET A 450 -26.05 6.34 -4.10
CA MET A 450 -25.30 6.74 -2.90
C MET A 450 -25.02 8.25 -2.86
N GLU A 451 -24.86 8.91 -4.01
CA GLU A 451 -24.78 10.38 -4.12
C GLU A 451 -26.15 11.05 -3.86
N PHE A 452 -27.24 10.48 -4.38
CA PHE A 452 -28.60 10.95 -4.10
C PHE A 452 -29.00 10.73 -2.63
N HIS A 453 -28.59 9.61 -2.02
CA HIS A 453 -28.75 9.39 -0.58
C HIS A 453 -27.97 10.43 0.23
N ARG A 454 -26.82 10.91 -0.29
CA ARG A 454 -26.03 11.96 0.34
C ARG A 454 -26.71 13.34 0.20
N SER A 455 -27.31 13.65 -0.96
CA SER A 455 -28.02 14.93 -1.18
C SER A 455 -29.36 15.01 -0.42
N MET A 456 -30.08 13.91 -0.26
CA MET A 456 -31.35 13.83 0.49
C MET A 456 -31.19 14.03 2.01
N VAL A 457 -30.01 13.74 2.55
CA VAL A 457 -29.66 14.04 3.96
C VAL A 457 -29.48 15.55 4.17
N GLU A 458 -29.07 16.27 3.12
CA GLU A 458 -28.75 17.69 3.17
C GLU A 458 -29.94 18.58 2.77
N ASN A 459 -30.84 18.14 1.87
CA ASN A 459 -32.08 18.86 1.54
C ASN A 459 -33.17 17.96 0.90
N PRO A 460 -34.30 17.67 1.58
CA PRO A 460 -35.32 16.76 1.04
C PRO A 460 -36.25 17.46 0.04
N ASN A 461 -36.11 17.17 -1.26
CA ASN A 461 -37.02 17.63 -2.33
C ASN A 461 -37.92 16.48 -2.81
N LEU A 462 -39.24 16.61 -2.63
CA LEU A 462 -40.25 15.59 -2.96
C LEU A 462 -40.41 15.38 -4.48
N ASP A 463 -40.20 16.41 -5.29
CA ASP A 463 -40.37 16.35 -6.75
C ASP A 463 -39.25 15.53 -7.42
N GLU A 464 -38.03 15.59 -6.89
CA GLU A 464 -36.88 14.78 -7.34
C GLU A 464 -37.03 13.30 -6.96
N LEU A 465 -37.71 13.05 -5.84
CA LEU A 465 -38.02 11.72 -5.34
C LEU A 465 -39.10 11.05 -6.21
N GLU A 466 -40.11 11.80 -6.66
CA GLU A 466 -41.11 11.33 -7.62
C GLU A 466 -40.50 11.03 -9.00
N ASP A 467 -39.59 11.87 -9.52
CA ASP A 467 -38.94 11.66 -10.82
C ASP A 467 -38.02 10.43 -10.81
N LEU A 468 -37.27 10.22 -9.73
CA LEU A 468 -36.44 9.03 -9.52
C LEU A 468 -37.29 7.76 -9.33
N ALA A 469 -38.39 7.84 -8.57
CA ALA A 469 -39.33 6.74 -8.42
C ALA A 469 -39.97 6.35 -9.76
N LYS A 470 -40.24 7.32 -10.63
CA LYS A 470 -40.72 7.08 -12.01
C LYS A 470 -39.67 6.39 -12.88
N LYS A 471 -38.42 6.83 -12.82
CA LYS A 471 -37.29 6.20 -13.54
C LYS A 471 -37.03 4.76 -13.07
N ILE A 472 -37.21 4.49 -11.77
CA ILE A 472 -37.10 3.16 -11.18
C ILE A 472 -38.34 2.29 -11.49
N HIS A 473 -39.53 2.89 -11.52
CA HIS A 473 -40.79 2.24 -11.92
C HIS A 473 -40.76 1.78 -13.38
N ASP A 474 -40.26 2.63 -14.29
CA ASP A 474 -40.11 2.30 -15.71
C ASP A 474 -39.04 1.21 -15.95
N TYR A 475 -38.10 1.03 -15.01
CA TYR A 475 -37.05 -0.01 -15.03
C TYR A 475 -37.52 -1.39 -14.49
N PHE A 476 -38.49 -1.43 -13.56
CA PHE A 476 -39.00 -2.67 -12.95
C PHE A 476 -40.47 -2.93 -13.34
N GLN A 477 -40.71 -3.64 -14.45
CA GLN A 477 -42.07 -4.04 -14.82
C GLN A 477 -42.70 -5.03 -13.81
N GLU A 478 -43.82 -4.56 -13.22
CA GLU A 478 -45.06 -5.22 -12.77
C GLU A 478 -44.94 -6.68 -12.30
N ASP A 479 -44.84 -7.00 -11.01
CA ASP A 479 -45.99 -7.03 -10.08
C ASP A 479 -45.61 -6.80 -8.60
N GLU A 480 -44.32 -6.83 -8.26
CA GLU A 480 -43.83 -6.75 -6.88
C GLU A 480 -43.74 -5.29 -6.38
N MET A 481 -43.41 -4.35 -7.27
CA MET A 481 -43.39 -2.92 -6.97
C MET A 481 -44.81 -2.34 -6.78
N LYS A 482 -45.84 -2.89 -7.45
CA LYS A 482 -47.24 -2.51 -7.19
C LYS A 482 -47.64 -2.78 -5.74
N ARG A 483 -47.11 -3.85 -5.13
CA ARG A 483 -47.32 -4.17 -3.71
C ARG A 483 -46.55 -3.23 -2.78
N ALA A 484 -45.31 -2.88 -3.12
CA ALA A 484 -44.50 -1.95 -2.35
C ALA A 484 -45.09 -0.53 -2.37
N VAL A 485 -45.56 -0.07 -3.54
CA VAL A 485 -46.25 1.22 -3.70
C VAL A 485 -47.60 1.22 -2.97
N GLN A 486 -48.40 0.16 -3.05
CA GLN A 486 -49.67 0.07 -2.28
C GLN A 486 -49.46 0.09 -0.76
N LEU A 487 -48.38 -0.51 -0.25
CA LEU A 487 -48.02 -0.48 1.18
C LEU A 487 -47.49 0.90 1.61
N ALA A 488 -46.71 1.57 0.75
CA ALA A 488 -46.21 2.92 0.97
C ALA A 488 -47.36 3.97 0.95
N GLU A 489 -48.29 3.84 0.02
CA GLU A 489 -49.50 4.68 -0.06
C GLU A 489 -50.42 4.47 1.15
N ALA A 490 -50.58 3.23 1.62
CA ALA A 490 -51.34 2.93 2.84
C ALA A 490 -50.67 3.49 4.12
N ALA A 491 -49.33 3.46 4.19
CA ALA A 491 -48.58 4.05 5.31
C ALA A 491 -48.65 5.58 5.32
N SER A 492 -48.60 6.22 4.15
CA SER A 492 -48.79 7.66 3.99
C SER A 492 -50.22 8.09 4.35
N ALA A 493 -51.24 7.34 3.91
CA ALA A 493 -52.64 7.58 4.28
C ALA A 493 -52.91 7.40 5.79
N ALA A 494 -52.07 6.62 6.49
CA ALA A 494 -52.09 6.47 7.95
C ALA A 494 -51.29 7.55 8.71
N GLY A 495 -50.73 8.54 8.02
CA GLY A 495 -50.04 9.69 8.62
C GLY A 495 -48.52 9.53 8.80
N ALA A 496 -47.89 8.54 8.16
CA ALA A 496 -46.44 8.37 8.19
C ALA A 496 -45.72 9.47 7.38
N ASN A 497 -44.59 9.98 7.88
CA ASN A 497 -43.81 11.01 7.20
C ASN A 497 -42.88 10.41 6.12
N SER A 498 -42.34 11.27 5.25
CA SER A 498 -41.55 10.89 4.07
C SER A 498 -40.32 10.02 4.38
N SER A 499 -39.70 10.20 5.55
CA SER A 499 -38.59 9.35 6.02
C SER A 499 -39.04 7.94 6.40
N GLN A 500 -40.23 7.80 7.01
CA GLN A 500 -40.81 6.51 7.37
C GLN A 500 -41.28 5.72 6.14
N VAL A 501 -41.83 6.40 5.13
CA VAL A 501 -42.20 5.76 3.86
C VAL A 501 -40.95 5.29 3.10
N ALA A 502 -39.87 6.10 3.08
CA ALA A 502 -38.58 5.71 2.52
C ALA A 502 -37.96 4.52 3.27
N GLN A 503 -38.08 4.47 4.60
CA GLN A 503 -37.65 3.31 5.39
C GLN A 503 -38.42 2.04 5.07
N VAL A 504 -39.74 2.09 4.80
CA VAL A 504 -40.52 0.91 4.42
C VAL A 504 -40.09 0.37 3.05
N VAL A 505 -39.81 1.27 2.09
CA VAL A 505 -39.33 0.89 0.76
C VAL A 505 -37.90 0.35 0.83
N VAL A 506 -37.01 1.00 1.58
CA VAL A 506 -35.65 0.51 1.85
C VAL A 506 -35.70 -0.83 2.55
N GLN A 507 -36.50 -0.99 3.60
CA GLN A 507 -36.64 -2.28 4.30
C GLN A 507 -37.20 -3.38 3.39
N LEU A 508 -38.15 -3.10 2.49
CA LEU A 508 -38.63 -4.09 1.51
C LEU A 508 -37.55 -4.50 0.49
N LEU A 509 -36.69 -3.55 0.08
CA LEU A 509 -35.57 -3.81 -0.82
C LEU A 509 -34.40 -4.52 -0.11
N THR A 510 -34.13 -4.17 1.15
CA THR A 510 -33.16 -4.83 2.04
C THR A 510 -33.67 -6.21 2.51
N TRP A 511 -34.98 -6.40 2.62
CA TRP A 511 -35.62 -7.68 2.98
C TRP A 511 -35.36 -8.78 1.94
N ARG A 512 -35.11 -8.43 0.66
CA ARG A 512 -34.65 -9.39 -0.35
C ARG A 512 -33.15 -9.68 -0.29
N GLN A 513 -32.32 -8.74 0.19
CA GLN A 513 -30.89 -9.00 0.45
C GLN A 513 -30.68 -9.94 1.65
N ASN A 514 -31.60 -9.96 2.62
CA ASN A 514 -31.41 -10.66 3.90
C ASN A 514 -32.22 -11.97 4.07
N MET A 515 -32.89 -12.48 3.03
CA MET A 515 -33.41 -13.85 3.03
C MET A 515 -32.41 -14.83 2.42
N ALA A 516 -31.27 -14.98 3.09
CA ALA A 516 -30.58 -16.25 3.28
C ALA A 516 -29.98 -16.26 4.69
N LEU A 517 -30.64 -17.02 5.59
CA LEU A 517 -30.27 -17.38 6.97
C LEU A 517 -30.74 -16.45 8.13
N ASN A 518 -32.04 -16.60 8.44
CA ASN A 518 -32.68 -16.76 9.75
C ASN A 518 -32.05 -16.24 11.07
N SER A 519 -32.74 -15.23 11.62
CA SER A 519 -33.48 -15.20 12.90
C SER A 519 -32.80 -14.94 14.26
N THR A 520 -33.50 -14.03 14.98
CA THR A 520 -33.47 -13.65 16.41
C THR A 520 -32.28 -12.76 16.84
N GLY A 521 -32.40 -11.55 17.37
CA GLY A 521 -33.53 -10.72 17.81
C GLY A 521 -33.00 -9.88 18.99
N LEU A 522 -32.81 -8.57 18.83
CA LEU A 522 -32.29 -7.68 19.88
C LEU A 522 -32.93 -6.28 19.82
N ASP A 523 -33.19 -5.77 21.02
CA ASP A 523 -34.04 -4.65 21.40
C ASP A 523 -33.31 -3.30 21.23
N VAL A 524 -33.85 -2.41 20.39
CA VAL A 524 -33.18 -1.18 19.89
C VAL A 524 -33.37 0.02 20.84
N ALA A 525 -34.02 -0.16 21.99
CA ALA A 525 -34.35 0.96 22.89
C ALA A 525 -33.20 1.41 23.81
N SER A 526 -32.10 0.65 23.97
CA SER A 526 -30.97 1.05 24.83
C SER A 526 -29.84 1.78 24.11
N ASP A 527 -29.70 1.62 22.79
CA ASP A 527 -28.46 2.00 22.09
C ASP A 527 -28.58 3.31 21.27
N LEU A 528 -29.74 3.96 21.32
CA LEU A 528 -30.00 5.22 20.59
C LEU A 528 -29.69 6.49 21.39
N ALA A 529 -29.07 6.38 22.57
CA ALA A 529 -28.73 7.53 23.41
C ALA A 529 -27.31 8.11 23.18
N GLU A 530 -26.46 7.50 22.37
CA GLU A 530 -25.03 7.92 22.24
C GLU A 530 -24.56 8.28 20.82
N LEU A 531 -25.47 8.53 19.86
CA LEU A 531 -25.11 8.96 18.50
C LEU A 531 -25.21 10.48 18.29
N GLY A 532 -24.60 11.25 19.20
CA GLY A 532 -24.53 12.72 19.12
C GLY A 532 -23.14 13.30 18.87
N THR A 533 -22.07 12.51 18.86
CA THR A 533 -20.69 13.07 18.94
C THR A 533 -19.61 12.29 18.20
N LEU A 534 -19.81 11.85 16.95
CA LEU A 534 -18.72 11.31 16.13
C LEU A 534 -18.90 11.63 14.64
N GLN A 535 -18.48 12.82 14.22
CA GLN A 535 -18.29 13.17 12.80
C GLN A 535 -16.94 13.87 12.53
N GLU A 536 -15.91 13.57 13.33
CA GLU A 536 -14.56 14.14 13.15
C GLU A 536 -13.39 13.14 13.29
N ALA A 537 -13.63 11.82 13.29
CA ALA A 537 -12.59 10.84 13.67
C ALA A 537 -12.16 9.84 12.58
N PHE A 538 -12.41 10.08 11.29
CA PHE A 538 -12.01 9.14 10.23
C PHE A 538 -11.26 9.79 9.06
N SER A 539 -10.07 10.32 9.35
CA SER A 539 -8.99 10.55 8.38
C SER A 539 -7.66 10.52 9.12
N ASN A 540 -6.65 9.79 8.61
CA ASN A 540 -5.23 9.76 9.05
C ASN A 540 -4.74 8.61 9.95
N SER A 541 -5.05 7.35 9.61
CA SER A 541 -4.54 6.21 10.41
C SER A 541 -3.20 5.62 9.94
N PHE A 542 -2.75 5.82 8.69
CA PHE A 542 -1.54 5.14 8.17
C PHE A 542 -0.26 6.00 8.20
N LEU A 543 -0.39 7.32 7.98
CA LEU A 543 0.77 8.25 7.96
C LEU A 543 1.19 8.68 9.38
N MET A 544 0.25 8.74 10.32
CA MET A 544 0.53 9.00 11.74
C MET A 544 1.34 7.89 12.39
N ILE A 545 1.24 6.65 11.89
CA ILE A 545 2.00 5.51 12.39
C ILE A 545 3.50 5.74 12.10
N LEU A 546 3.86 5.97 10.83
CA LEU A 546 5.25 6.16 10.40
C LEU A 546 5.93 7.42 10.99
N VAL A 547 5.17 8.51 11.12
CA VAL A 547 5.65 9.78 11.70
C VAL A 547 5.87 9.68 13.20
N THR A 548 5.03 8.91 13.90
CA THR A 548 5.22 8.65 15.33
C THR A 548 6.43 7.74 15.58
N GLU A 549 6.71 6.77 14.69
CA GLU A 549 7.93 5.94 14.77
C GLU A 549 9.23 6.73 14.65
N LEU A 550 9.30 7.63 13.66
CA LEU A 550 10.47 8.48 13.43
C LEU A 550 10.67 9.51 14.55
N ALA A 551 9.58 10.12 15.03
CA ALA A 551 9.65 11.09 16.13
C ALA A 551 10.10 10.45 17.45
N LEU A 552 9.66 9.22 17.73
CA LEU A 552 10.05 8.50 18.96
C LEU A 552 11.50 8.01 18.93
N HIS A 553 11.97 7.50 17.79
CA HIS A 553 13.37 7.09 17.61
C HIS A 553 14.34 8.26 17.82
N MET A 554 14.03 9.42 17.23
CA MET A 554 14.85 10.61 17.35
C MET A 554 14.80 11.23 18.76
N TRP A 555 13.65 11.20 19.43
CA TRP A 555 13.53 11.66 20.81
C TRP A 555 14.37 10.82 21.78
N CYS A 556 14.37 9.49 21.62
CA CYS A 556 15.15 8.58 22.44
C CYS A 556 16.67 8.75 22.24
N LEU A 557 17.11 8.94 20.99
CA LEU A 557 18.51 9.24 20.65
C LEU A 557 18.96 10.60 21.21
N SER A 558 18.07 11.60 21.26
CA SER A 558 18.37 12.90 21.87
C SER A 558 18.59 12.82 23.39
N LYS A 559 17.91 11.90 24.08
CA LYS A 559 18.06 11.65 25.53
C LYS A 559 19.31 10.83 25.84
N LEU A 560 19.65 9.87 24.97
CA LEU A 560 20.90 9.09 25.05
C LEU A 560 22.15 9.96 24.79
N SER A 561 22.12 10.88 23.82
CA SER A 561 23.28 11.75 23.52
C SER A 561 23.51 12.85 24.57
N ARG A 562 22.48 13.23 25.32
CA ARG A 562 22.59 14.21 26.42
C ARG A 562 23.09 13.61 27.73
N ARG A 563 22.93 12.29 27.95
CA ARG A 563 23.43 11.60 29.15
C ARG A 563 24.86 11.08 29.02
N THR A 564 25.32 10.72 27.82
CA THR A 564 26.70 10.23 27.59
C THR A 564 27.78 11.33 27.59
N ARG A 565 27.40 12.62 27.67
CA ARG A 565 28.35 13.75 27.74
C ARG A 565 28.77 14.15 29.16
N ARG A 566 28.24 13.53 30.21
CA ARG A 566 28.62 13.82 31.60
C ARG A 566 28.93 12.51 32.34
N ASP A 567 30.24 12.26 32.49
CA ASP A 567 30.86 11.21 33.32
C ASP A 567 30.84 9.75 32.79
N PRO A 568 32.00 9.15 32.43
CA PRO A 568 32.11 7.74 32.01
C PRO A 568 31.98 6.71 33.14
N THR A 569 31.75 7.12 34.39
CA THR A 569 31.82 6.22 35.56
C THR A 569 30.52 6.01 36.33
N GLU A 570 29.41 6.67 35.94
CA GLU A 570 28.10 6.36 36.53
C GLU A 570 27.60 4.99 36.02
N LYS A 571 27.43 4.04 36.96
CA LYS A 571 26.67 2.82 36.71
C LYS A 571 25.32 3.20 36.10
N VAL A 572 24.96 2.52 35.02
CA VAL A 572 23.63 2.56 34.39
C VAL A 572 22.58 2.28 35.49
N ALA A 573 22.01 3.34 36.04
CA ALA A 573 20.84 3.25 36.89
C ALA A 573 19.65 2.90 35.99
N GLU A 574 18.96 1.82 36.36
CA GLU A 574 17.82 1.21 35.70
C GLU A 574 16.89 2.24 35.04
N VAL A 575 16.68 2.07 33.73
CA VAL A 575 15.53 2.66 33.05
C VAL A 575 14.29 1.96 33.65
N PRO A 576 13.29 2.68 34.17
CA PRO A 576 12.06 2.04 34.63
C PRO A 576 11.45 1.28 33.44
N PRO A 577 10.97 0.03 33.63
CA PRO A 577 10.44 -0.79 32.55
C PRO A 577 9.18 -0.22 31.85
N ASP A 578 8.62 0.90 32.35
CA ASP A 578 7.36 1.46 31.90
C ASP A 578 7.47 2.97 31.62
N VAL A 579 7.71 3.36 30.36
CA VAL A 579 7.51 4.74 29.90
C VAL A 579 6.28 4.77 29.00
N TRP A 580 5.13 5.13 29.58
CA TRP A 580 3.88 5.33 28.87
C TRP A 580 3.75 6.80 28.43
N ILE A 581 3.42 7.04 27.15
CA ILE A 581 3.17 8.39 26.62
C ILE A 581 1.65 8.66 26.72
N PRO A 582 1.20 9.63 27.53
CA PRO A 582 -0.23 9.93 27.63
C PRO A 582 -0.68 10.76 26.43
N GLY A 583 -1.63 10.23 25.66
CA GLY A 583 -2.50 11.03 24.80
C GLY A 583 -3.65 11.59 25.64
N THR A 584 -3.86 12.90 25.59
CA THR A 584 -4.91 13.60 26.34
C THR A 584 -6.30 13.26 25.81
N MET A 585 -7.08 12.47 26.54
CA MET A 585 -8.51 12.63 26.89
C MET A 585 -8.99 11.36 27.65
N PRO A 586 -9.83 11.46 28.70
CA PRO A 586 -10.09 10.32 29.60
C PRO A 586 -11.01 9.21 29.05
N ASP A 587 -11.77 9.42 27.96
CA ASP A 587 -12.94 8.56 27.67
C ASP A 587 -13.10 8.09 26.19
N ALA A 588 -12.03 7.89 25.42
CA ALA A 588 -12.12 7.38 24.02
C ALA A 588 -11.66 5.90 23.88
N PRO A 589 -12.37 5.04 23.10
CA PRO A 589 -11.99 3.64 22.90
C PRO A 589 -10.79 3.49 21.93
N ALA A 590 -9.86 2.59 22.30
CA ALA A 590 -8.78 1.97 21.52
C ALA A 590 -8.07 2.84 20.46
N ILE A 591 -7.14 3.69 20.91
CA ILE A 591 -6.11 4.34 20.06
C ILE A 591 -4.86 3.43 20.05
N PRO A 592 -4.21 3.16 18.90
CA PRO A 592 -2.96 2.41 18.87
C PRO A 592 -1.88 3.10 19.71
N ARG A 593 -1.25 2.36 20.63
CA ARG A 593 -0.20 2.88 21.53
C ARG A 593 1.14 2.24 21.16
N TRP A 594 2.16 3.09 21.15
CA TRP A 594 3.55 2.69 20.90
C TRP A 594 4.21 2.23 22.19
N ARG A 595 4.80 1.04 22.19
CA ARG A 595 5.66 0.56 23.29
C ARG A 595 7.12 0.64 22.87
N LEU A 596 7.95 1.21 23.73
CA LEU A 596 9.38 1.33 23.53
C LEU A 596 10.09 0.37 24.48
N GLU A 597 10.82 -0.61 23.95
CA GLU A 597 11.54 -1.59 24.76
C GLU A 597 13.02 -1.66 24.37
N VAL A 598 13.91 -1.85 25.34
CA VAL A 598 15.33 -2.05 25.07
C VAL A 598 15.63 -3.55 25.08
N PHE A 599 16.15 -4.08 23.97
CA PHE A 599 16.54 -5.48 23.86
C PHE A 599 17.90 -5.59 23.18
N GLU A 600 18.82 -6.34 23.80
CA GLU A 600 20.23 -6.44 23.40
C GLU A 600 20.93 -5.10 23.11
N GLY A 601 20.56 -4.05 23.87
CA GLY A 601 21.13 -2.70 23.71
C GLY A 601 20.59 -1.91 22.52
N ARG A 602 19.53 -2.40 21.85
CA ARG A 602 18.79 -1.69 20.79
C ARG A 602 17.40 -1.28 21.25
N LEU A 603 16.91 -0.17 20.71
CA LEU A 603 15.55 0.33 20.95
C LEU A 603 14.60 -0.39 19.98
N LEU A 604 13.64 -1.15 20.49
CA LEU A 604 12.54 -1.72 19.71
C LEU A 604 11.30 -0.87 19.92
N LEU A 605 10.62 -0.57 18.82
CA LEU A 605 9.38 0.18 18.80
C LEU A 605 8.29 -0.77 18.30
N SER A 606 7.17 -0.88 19.02
CA SER A 606 6.03 -1.67 18.57
C SER A 606 4.73 -0.91 18.57
N LEU A 607 3.97 -1.12 17.50
CA LEU A 607 2.58 -0.68 17.38
C LEU A 607 1.67 -1.76 17.98
N SER A 608 0.89 -1.41 19.01
CA SER A 608 -0.24 -2.24 19.44
C SER A 608 -1.54 -1.48 19.20
N CYS A 609 -2.49 -2.11 18.48
CA CYS A 609 -3.84 -1.59 18.28
C CYS A 609 -4.74 -1.82 19.51
N ASP A 610 -4.36 -2.76 20.37
CA ASP A 610 -5.19 -3.28 21.43
C ASP A 610 -4.42 -3.34 22.76
N PHE A 611 -5.14 -3.14 23.86
CA PHE A 611 -4.61 -3.31 25.19
C PHE A 611 -4.51 -4.80 25.50
N PHE A 612 -3.33 -5.26 25.94
CA PHE A 612 -3.22 -6.53 26.66
C PHE A 612 -3.56 -6.27 28.12
N HIS A 613 -4.40 -7.10 28.70
CA HIS A 613 -4.56 -7.11 30.16
C HIS A 613 -3.35 -7.79 30.79
N GLU A 614 -3.01 -9.00 30.32
CA GLU A 614 -1.80 -9.72 30.72
C GLU A 614 -1.20 -10.51 29.53
N LEU A 615 0.13 -10.61 29.49
CA LEU A 615 0.84 -11.33 28.44
C LEU A 615 1.00 -12.81 28.78
N ARG A 616 0.65 -13.67 27.82
CA ARG A 616 0.88 -15.11 27.88
C ARG A 616 2.36 -15.43 27.97
N GLN A 617 2.69 -16.34 28.86
CA GLN A 617 4.01 -16.91 29.08
C GLN A 617 4.19 -18.21 28.29
N VAL A 618 5.43 -18.64 28.10
CA VAL A 618 5.73 -19.96 27.54
C VAL A 618 5.71 -20.99 28.66
N LEU A 619 4.72 -21.88 28.66
CA LEU A 619 4.62 -22.98 29.63
C LEU A 619 5.66 -24.06 29.36
N ARG A 620 5.83 -24.40 28.08
CA ARG A 620 6.78 -25.41 27.62
C ARG A 620 7.34 -25.05 26.24
N SER A 621 8.61 -25.36 26.06
CA SER A 621 9.31 -25.32 24.78
C SER A 621 9.90 -26.70 24.51
N SER A 622 9.56 -27.29 23.37
CA SER A 622 10.02 -28.62 22.97
C SER A 622 10.55 -28.59 21.55
N PHE A 623 11.73 -29.18 21.34
CA PHE A 623 12.27 -29.40 20.00
C PHE A 623 11.54 -30.56 19.33
N ALA A 624 11.08 -30.35 18.10
CA ALA A 624 10.39 -31.35 17.30
C ALA A 624 11.42 -32.20 16.53
N ASP A 625 11.84 -33.31 17.15
CA ASP A 625 12.73 -34.27 16.51
C ASP A 625 12.15 -34.82 15.20
N GLU A 626 13.00 -34.90 14.19
CA GLU A 626 12.68 -35.53 12.90
C GLU A 626 12.64 -37.04 13.06
N GLN A 627 11.53 -37.64 12.62
CA GLN A 627 11.33 -39.07 12.59
C GLN A 627 11.16 -39.48 11.14
N SER A 628 11.98 -40.43 10.67
CA SER A 628 11.74 -41.04 9.36
C SER A 628 10.42 -41.82 9.42
N GLY A 629 9.46 -41.42 8.58
CA GLY A 629 8.18 -42.11 8.41
C GLY A 629 8.30 -43.41 7.60
N GLY A 630 9.52 -43.71 7.10
CA GLY A 630 9.81 -44.76 6.13
C GLY A 630 9.94 -44.20 4.71
N GLY A 631 10.91 -44.72 3.94
CA GLY A 631 11.13 -44.34 2.55
C GLY A 631 11.61 -42.88 2.37
N THR A 632 10.88 -42.11 1.57
CA THR A 632 11.08 -40.68 1.27
C THR A 632 10.14 -39.75 2.05
N THR A 633 9.62 -40.22 3.19
CA THR A 633 8.77 -39.42 4.09
C THR A 633 9.50 -39.08 5.39
N ASP A 634 9.66 -37.80 5.65
CA ASP A 634 10.21 -37.27 6.90
C ASP A 634 9.12 -36.47 7.63
N VAL A 635 8.93 -36.75 8.92
CA VAL A 635 7.90 -36.08 9.73
C VAL A 635 8.50 -35.61 11.04
N ARG A 636 8.32 -34.34 11.36
CA ARG A 636 8.48 -33.81 12.73
C ARG A 636 7.09 -33.76 13.36
N ARG A 637 6.96 -34.20 14.61
CA ARG A 637 5.70 -34.10 15.37
C ARG A 637 5.85 -33.17 16.56
N PRO A 638 5.70 -31.84 16.34
CA PRO A 638 5.66 -30.84 17.39
C PRO A 638 4.65 -31.13 18.50
N ILE A 639 3.43 -31.52 18.12
CA ILE A 639 2.36 -31.90 19.06
C ILE A 639 2.06 -33.36 18.81
N ARG A 640 2.36 -34.21 19.80
CA ARG A 640 2.17 -35.65 19.69
C ARG A 640 0.78 -36.07 20.21
N PRO A 641 0.15 -37.08 19.59
CA PRO A 641 -0.99 -37.77 20.17
C PRO A 641 -0.71 -38.20 21.62
N ASP A 642 -1.71 -38.10 22.49
CA ASP A 642 -1.67 -38.57 23.88
C ASP A 642 -0.51 -38.00 24.72
N SER A 643 -0.02 -36.81 24.35
CA SER A 643 1.02 -36.08 25.09
C SER A 643 0.42 -35.02 26.01
N GLN A 644 1.19 -34.57 27.00
CA GLN A 644 0.78 -33.43 27.83
C GLN A 644 0.53 -32.16 26.98
N ASP A 645 1.27 -31.99 25.87
CA ASP A 645 1.05 -30.89 24.94
C ASP A 645 -0.33 -30.98 24.27
N SER A 646 -0.74 -32.17 23.82
CA SER A 646 -2.09 -32.36 23.27
C SER A 646 -3.21 -32.16 24.29
N ALA A 647 -2.97 -32.49 25.58
CA ALA A 647 -3.94 -32.26 26.65
C ALA A 647 -4.10 -30.77 26.97
N ASP A 648 -3.00 -30.02 26.98
CA ASP A 648 -3.00 -28.58 27.26
C ASP A 648 -3.47 -27.73 26.06
N LEU A 649 -3.43 -28.31 24.85
CA LEU A 649 -3.80 -27.66 23.60
C LEU A 649 -5.17 -28.06 23.06
N ASP A 650 -6.01 -28.76 23.83
CA ASP A 650 -7.41 -29.06 23.46
C ASP A 650 -8.08 -27.84 22.80
N PRO A 651 -8.68 -27.96 21.60
CA PRO A 651 -8.97 -29.16 20.81
C PRO A 651 -7.87 -29.62 19.83
N ILE A 652 -6.67 -29.07 19.85
CA ILE A 652 -5.58 -29.47 18.96
C ILE A 652 -4.98 -30.80 19.45
N LEU A 653 -5.18 -31.86 18.66
CA LEU A 653 -4.77 -33.22 18.99
C LEU A 653 -3.34 -33.53 18.57
N ALA A 654 -2.95 -33.04 17.39
CA ALA A 654 -1.62 -33.23 16.83
C ALA A 654 -1.27 -32.17 15.78
N LEU A 655 0.03 -32.01 15.57
CA LEU A 655 0.61 -31.22 14.49
C LEU A 655 1.81 -31.99 13.95
N ASP A 656 1.81 -32.22 12.65
CA ASP A 656 2.89 -32.83 11.88
C ASP A 656 3.47 -31.78 10.90
N ASP A 657 4.79 -31.54 10.94
CA ASP A 657 5.56 -30.85 9.90
C ASP A 657 6.17 -31.92 9.01
N PHE A 658 5.53 -32.14 7.86
CA PHE A 658 5.82 -33.24 6.96
C PHE A 658 6.63 -32.77 5.75
N THR A 659 7.53 -33.64 5.30
CA THR A 659 8.17 -33.57 3.98
C THR A 659 7.98 -34.92 3.31
N VAL A 660 7.33 -34.93 2.14
CA VAL A 660 6.95 -36.17 1.46
C VAL A 660 7.23 -36.09 -0.03
N ALA A 661 7.79 -37.17 -0.60
CA ALA A 661 8.09 -37.31 -2.02
C ALA A 661 7.63 -38.66 -2.56
N LEU A 662 7.40 -38.75 -3.87
CA LEU A 662 7.10 -40.03 -4.54
C LEU A 662 8.28 -41.02 -4.39
N PRO A 663 8.01 -42.34 -4.27
CA PRO A 663 6.71 -43.00 -4.40
C PRO A 663 5.85 -42.99 -3.13
N ASP A 664 6.34 -42.39 -2.03
CA ASP A 664 5.63 -42.32 -0.77
C ASP A 664 4.57 -41.19 -0.75
N GLY A 665 3.70 -41.24 0.25
CA GLY A 665 2.49 -40.41 0.35
C GLY A 665 1.52 -40.99 1.36
N PHE A 666 0.35 -40.37 1.47
CA PHE A 666 -0.76 -40.89 2.27
C PHE A 666 -1.78 -41.57 1.32
N PRO A 667 -1.68 -42.91 1.14
CA PRO A 667 -2.61 -43.65 0.29
C PRO A 667 -4.02 -43.65 0.90
N ASP A 668 -4.99 -44.27 0.23
CA ASP A 668 -6.39 -44.36 0.69
C ASP A 668 -6.47 -44.77 2.18
N HIS A 669 -6.94 -43.85 3.03
CA HIS A 669 -7.11 -44.08 4.47
C HIS A 669 -8.34 -43.35 5.02
N ALA A 670 -8.95 -43.94 6.06
CA ALA A 670 -10.19 -43.44 6.62
C ALA A 670 -9.93 -42.43 7.73
N HIS A 671 -10.89 -41.54 7.99
CA HIS A 671 -10.93 -40.70 9.19
C HIS A 671 -12.36 -40.50 9.70
N ARG A 672 -12.52 -40.23 11.01
CA ARG A 672 -13.82 -39.92 11.65
C ARG A 672 -13.61 -39.09 12.92
N GLY A 673 -14.50 -38.11 13.14
CA GLY A 673 -14.68 -37.43 14.42
C GLY A 673 -13.77 -36.23 14.70
N PHE A 674 -13.07 -35.70 13.70
CA PHE A 674 -12.21 -34.52 13.82
C PHE A 674 -12.12 -33.75 12.49
N ILE A 675 -11.39 -32.64 12.48
CA ILE A 675 -11.03 -31.84 11.28
C ILE A 675 -9.52 -31.98 11.05
N THR A 676 -9.10 -32.20 9.81
CA THR A 676 -7.71 -31.96 9.40
C THR A 676 -7.56 -30.59 8.78
N MET A 677 -6.46 -29.92 9.10
CA MET A 677 -5.97 -28.75 8.38
C MET A 677 -4.64 -29.11 7.71
N THR A 678 -4.61 -29.07 6.38
CA THR A 678 -3.37 -29.22 5.61
C THR A 678 -2.98 -27.84 5.09
N TYR A 679 -1.82 -27.31 5.49
CA TYR A 679 -1.27 -26.06 4.99
C TYR A 679 0.07 -26.31 4.33
N LEU A 680 0.12 -26.18 3.01
CA LEU A 680 1.38 -26.39 2.28
C LEU A 680 2.24 -25.14 2.41
N LEU A 681 3.48 -25.29 2.88
CA LEU A 681 4.32 -24.13 3.14
C LEU A 681 4.59 -23.38 1.81
N PRO A 682 4.63 -22.04 1.80
CA PRO A 682 4.94 -21.27 0.59
C PRO A 682 6.31 -21.60 -0.02
N SER A 683 7.23 -22.13 0.80
CA SER A 683 8.57 -22.59 0.40
C SER A 683 8.60 -24.04 -0.09
N SER A 684 7.47 -24.75 -0.11
CA SER A 684 7.38 -26.12 -0.62
C SER A 684 7.76 -26.17 -2.11
N PRO A 685 8.73 -27.01 -2.53
CA PRO A 685 9.09 -27.15 -3.94
C PRO A 685 8.01 -27.85 -4.78
N GLY A 686 7.26 -28.76 -4.17
CA GLY A 686 6.19 -29.54 -4.80
C GLY A 686 4.80 -29.18 -4.28
N ALA A 687 3.79 -29.78 -4.90
CA ALA A 687 2.36 -29.67 -4.58
C ALA A 687 1.81 -31.03 -4.09
N LEU A 688 0.64 -31.03 -3.43
CA LEU A 688 -0.07 -32.24 -3.01
C LEU A 688 -1.35 -32.43 -3.82
N SER A 689 -1.63 -33.68 -4.21
CA SER A 689 -2.87 -34.11 -4.86
C SER A 689 -3.79 -34.73 -3.81
N HIS A 690 -4.95 -34.12 -3.58
CA HIS A 690 -6.01 -34.61 -2.69
C HIS A 690 -7.12 -35.26 -3.51
N GLU A 691 -7.62 -36.40 -3.03
CA GLU A 691 -8.88 -37.00 -3.50
C GLU A 691 -9.65 -37.61 -2.33
N ASP A 692 -10.98 -37.46 -2.32
CA ASP A 692 -11.85 -38.15 -1.38
C ASP A 692 -13.04 -38.84 -2.04
N PHE A 693 -13.67 -39.72 -1.27
CA PHE A 693 -14.84 -40.47 -1.73
C PHE A 693 -16.14 -39.66 -1.82
N LEU A 694 -16.16 -38.37 -1.48
CA LEU A 694 -17.29 -37.48 -1.74
C LEU A 694 -17.21 -36.88 -3.15
N GLY A 695 -16.07 -37.04 -3.80
CA GLY A 695 -15.81 -36.54 -5.15
C GLY A 695 -15.03 -35.23 -5.15
N ASN A 696 -14.53 -34.74 -4.01
CA ASN A 696 -13.60 -33.64 -4.01
C ASN A 696 -12.24 -34.16 -4.49
N ALA A 697 -11.61 -33.42 -5.40
CA ALA A 697 -10.29 -33.70 -5.91
C ALA A 697 -9.62 -32.37 -6.29
N GLY A 698 -8.35 -32.21 -5.97
CA GLY A 698 -7.64 -30.95 -6.16
C GLY A 698 -6.12 -31.09 -6.02
N ILE A 699 -5.41 -30.05 -6.46
CA ILE A 699 -3.96 -29.94 -6.28
C ILE A 699 -3.71 -28.74 -5.37
N LEU A 700 -3.26 -29.01 -4.15
CA LEU A 700 -2.83 -28.02 -3.17
C LEU A 700 -1.44 -27.53 -3.56
N LYS A 701 -1.35 -26.25 -3.94
CA LYS A 701 -0.11 -25.59 -4.35
C LYS A 701 0.61 -24.96 -3.16
N PRO A 702 1.89 -24.60 -3.30
CA PRO A 702 2.64 -23.94 -2.23
C PRO A 702 1.95 -22.68 -1.70
N GLY A 703 1.65 -22.69 -0.41
CA GLY A 703 0.91 -21.66 0.30
C GLY A 703 -0.60 -21.84 0.34
N ASP A 704 -1.18 -22.88 -0.27
CA ASP A 704 -2.61 -23.19 -0.13
C ASP A 704 -2.89 -23.85 1.22
N ALA A 705 -4.12 -23.67 1.73
CA ALA A 705 -4.63 -24.37 2.90
C ALA A 705 -5.90 -25.15 2.56
N GLN A 706 -6.11 -26.26 3.25
CA GLN A 706 -7.27 -27.11 3.13
C GLN A 706 -7.78 -27.49 4.51
N TRP A 707 -9.10 -27.52 4.65
CA TRP A 707 -9.80 -28.03 5.83
C TRP A 707 -10.70 -29.17 5.41
N MET A 708 -10.52 -30.34 6.01
CA MET A 708 -11.38 -31.49 5.79
C MET A 708 -12.06 -31.87 7.11
N THR A 709 -13.37 -31.69 7.17
CA THR A 709 -14.20 -32.18 8.27
C THR A 709 -14.48 -33.65 8.06
N CYS A 710 -13.95 -34.51 8.91
CA CYS A 710 -14.13 -35.96 8.77
C CYS A 710 -15.54 -36.39 9.20
N GLY A 711 -16.14 -35.72 10.18
CA GLY A 711 -17.49 -35.99 10.68
C GLY A 711 -17.72 -37.49 10.93
N ARG A 712 -18.86 -38.03 10.47
CA ARG A 712 -19.22 -39.46 10.56
C ARG A 712 -18.36 -40.41 9.72
N GLY A 713 -17.42 -39.93 8.92
CA GLY A 713 -16.54 -40.80 8.14
C GLY A 713 -16.16 -40.21 6.80
N ILE A 714 -14.87 -40.21 6.50
CA ILE A 714 -14.32 -39.90 5.18
C ILE A 714 -13.23 -40.90 4.80
N LEU A 715 -13.13 -41.26 3.54
CA LEU A 715 -11.99 -41.98 2.97
C LEU A 715 -11.32 -41.05 1.95
N HIS A 716 -10.02 -40.84 2.11
CA HIS A 716 -9.26 -39.87 1.31
C HIS A 716 -7.80 -40.29 1.07
N SER A 717 -7.13 -39.59 0.17
CA SER A 717 -5.71 -39.76 -0.15
C SER A 717 -5.06 -38.40 -0.42
N GLU A 718 -3.86 -38.22 0.10
CA GLU A 718 -3.00 -37.05 -0.12
C GLU A 718 -1.61 -37.53 -0.54
N VAL A 719 -1.23 -37.32 -1.81
CA VAL A 719 0.10 -37.74 -2.32
C VAL A 719 0.79 -36.58 -3.04
N PRO A 720 2.12 -36.57 -3.15
CA PRO A 720 2.81 -35.58 -3.98
C PRO A 720 2.29 -35.59 -5.44
N ASP A 721 1.99 -34.41 -5.98
CA ASP A 721 1.48 -34.28 -7.35
C ASP A 721 2.60 -34.44 -8.41
N SER A 722 3.87 -34.31 -8.01
CA SER A 722 5.02 -34.39 -8.90
C SER A 722 6.23 -35.07 -8.24
N ARG A 723 7.36 -35.15 -8.95
CA ARG A 723 8.64 -35.67 -8.41
C ARG A 723 9.29 -34.74 -7.39
N PHE A 724 8.86 -33.49 -7.29
CA PHE A 724 9.33 -32.58 -6.24
C PHE A 724 8.64 -32.91 -4.92
N PHE A 725 9.42 -32.95 -3.83
CA PHE A 725 8.86 -33.18 -2.51
C PHE A 725 7.95 -32.02 -2.09
N ALA A 726 6.88 -32.35 -1.38
CA ALA A 726 5.96 -31.40 -0.78
C ALA A 726 6.27 -31.25 0.71
N ARG A 727 6.33 -30.00 1.20
CA ARG A 727 6.52 -29.69 2.63
C ARG A 727 5.33 -28.88 3.17
N GLY A 728 4.73 -29.33 4.26
CA GLY A 728 3.55 -28.69 4.83
C GLY A 728 3.34 -28.99 6.30
N LEU A 729 2.31 -28.36 6.85
CA LEU A 729 1.79 -28.64 8.19
C LEU A 729 0.48 -29.39 8.07
N GLN A 730 0.31 -30.45 8.87
CA GLN A 730 -0.95 -31.17 9.01
C GLN A 730 -1.37 -31.16 10.48
N MET A 731 -2.50 -30.51 10.77
CA MET A 731 -3.02 -30.34 12.13
C MET A 731 -4.35 -31.08 12.29
N TRP A 732 -4.52 -31.74 13.44
CA TRP A 732 -5.72 -32.51 13.77
C TRP A 732 -6.48 -31.79 14.89
N ILE A 733 -7.74 -31.46 14.65
CA ILE A 733 -8.56 -30.66 15.56
C ILE A 733 -9.81 -31.45 15.93
N ASN A 734 -9.97 -31.71 17.22
CA ASN A 734 -11.09 -32.47 17.72
C ASN A 734 -12.43 -31.80 17.39
N LEU A 735 -13.41 -32.58 16.91
CA LEU A 735 -14.78 -32.09 16.82
C LEU A 735 -15.49 -32.26 18.17
N PRO A 736 -16.38 -31.32 18.55
CA PRO A 736 -17.28 -31.50 19.68
C PRO A 736 -18.07 -32.80 19.56
N GLU A 737 -18.36 -33.46 20.68
CA GLU A 737 -19.04 -34.76 20.75
C GLU A 737 -20.31 -34.79 19.87
N GLN A 738 -21.11 -33.73 19.95
CA GLN A 738 -22.37 -33.60 19.22
C GLN A 738 -22.18 -33.45 17.70
N GLU A 739 -21.01 -33.00 17.26
CA GLU A 739 -20.67 -32.74 15.85
C GLU A 739 -19.83 -33.87 15.26
N LYS A 740 -19.34 -34.84 16.04
CA LYS A 740 -18.53 -35.97 15.54
C LYS A 740 -19.23 -36.85 14.49
N MET A 741 -20.57 -36.80 14.41
CA MET A 741 -21.37 -37.59 13.47
C MET A 741 -22.02 -36.77 12.34
N VAL A 742 -21.63 -35.51 12.14
CA VAL A 742 -22.11 -34.71 11.00
C VAL A 742 -21.61 -35.25 9.66
N ALA A 743 -22.18 -34.78 8.57
CA ALA A 743 -21.68 -35.10 7.24
C ALA A 743 -20.24 -34.59 7.08
N PRO A 744 -19.35 -35.37 6.44
CA PRO A 744 -18.02 -34.88 6.11
C PRO A 744 -18.08 -33.68 5.16
N GLY A 745 -17.08 -32.82 5.22
CA GLY A 745 -17.02 -31.57 4.46
C GLY A 745 -15.59 -31.22 4.04
N TYR A 746 -15.46 -30.41 3.00
CA TYR A 746 -14.18 -30.00 2.42
C TYR A 746 -14.21 -28.50 2.10
N LEU A 747 -13.19 -27.78 2.54
CA LEU A 747 -12.98 -26.37 2.23
C LEU A 747 -11.52 -26.16 1.82
N GLU A 748 -11.31 -25.69 0.60
CA GLU A 748 -10.00 -25.26 0.13
C GLU A 748 -9.91 -23.73 0.19
N LEU A 749 -8.77 -23.25 0.66
CA LEU A 749 -8.41 -21.85 0.77
C LEU A 749 -7.13 -21.62 -0.05
N PRO A 750 -7.28 -21.35 -1.36
CA PRO A 750 -6.16 -21.05 -2.24
C PRO A 750 -5.41 -19.83 -1.77
N ARG A 751 -4.09 -19.80 -1.96
CA ARG A 751 -3.20 -18.70 -1.57
C ARG A 751 -3.68 -17.33 -2.08
N GLY A 752 -4.23 -17.27 -3.28
CA GLY A 752 -4.76 -16.04 -3.89
C GLY A 752 -6.05 -15.52 -3.26
N LYS A 753 -6.72 -16.31 -2.42
CA LYS A 753 -7.90 -15.91 -1.63
C LYS A 753 -7.58 -15.71 -0.14
N GLN A 754 -6.35 -15.97 0.28
CA GLN A 754 -5.89 -15.71 1.65
C GLN A 754 -5.62 -14.22 1.83
N LEU A 755 -6.05 -13.70 2.97
CA LEU A 755 -5.74 -12.37 3.42
C LEU A 755 -4.29 -12.36 3.91
N ARG A 756 -3.43 -11.69 3.14
CA ARG A 756 -2.02 -11.50 3.45
C ARG A 756 -1.79 -10.04 3.74
N VAL A 757 -1.33 -9.77 4.95
CA VAL A 757 -1.12 -8.41 5.45
C VAL A 757 0.36 -8.26 5.74
N ALA A 758 0.94 -7.16 5.26
CA ALA A 758 2.31 -6.80 5.56
C ALA A 758 2.33 -5.43 6.26
N VAL A 759 3.05 -5.38 7.36
CA VAL A 759 3.50 -4.15 8.02
C VAL A 759 5.04 -4.18 8.04
N PRO A 760 5.73 -3.06 8.29
CA PRO A 760 7.20 -3.06 8.32
C PRO A 760 7.76 -4.20 9.20
N GLY A 761 8.61 -5.05 8.62
CA GLY A 761 9.27 -6.16 9.31
C GLY A 761 8.40 -7.40 9.61
N ILE A 762 7.09 -7.40 9.33
CA ILE A 762 6.18 -8.50 9.68
C ILE A 762 5.17 -8.74 8.55
N THR A 763 5.13 -9.97 8.05
CA THR A 763 4.08 -10.46 7.15
C THR A 763 3.24 -11.52 7.85
N ALA A 764 1.91 -11.39 7.76
CA ALA A 764 0.95 -12.36 8.25
C ALA A 764 0.14 -12.96 7.09
N ALA A 765 0.18 -14.27 6.92
CA ALA A 765 -0.78 -15.01 6.10
C ALA A 765 -1.86 -15.58 7.04
N ILE A 766 -3.06 -15.00 6.97
CA ILE A 766 -4.18 -15.34 7.86
C ILE A 766 -4.95 -16.49 7.21
N LEU A 767 -4.94 -17.68 7.81
CA LEU A 767 -5.75 -18.81 7.37
C LEU A 767 -7.12 -18.81 8.05
N ALA A 768 -7.14 -18.43 9.33
CA ALA A 768 -8.33 -18.14 10.12
C ALA A 768 -7.99 -17.12 11.21
N GLY A 769 -8.94 -16.25 11.54
CA GLY A 769 -8.83 -15.33 12.67
C GLY A 769 -8.42 -13.91 12.31
N LYS A 770 -7.85 -13.21 13.30
CA LYS A 770 -7.47 -11.79 13.19
C LYS A 770 -5.98 -11.58 13.43
N ALA A 771 -5.35 -10.82 12.55
CA ALA A 771 -3.97 -10.35 12.70
C ALA A 771 -3.82 -8.97 12.05
N LEU A 772 -3.01 -8.11 12.67
CA LEU A 772 -2.64 -6.79 12.10
C LEU A 772 -3.84 -5.92 11.66
N GLY A 773 -4.96 -5.99 12.39
CA GLY A 773 -6.18 -5.22 12.09
C GLY A 773 -7.10 -5.82 11.01
N HIS A 774 -6.76 -6.99 10.47
CA HIS A 774 -7.51 -7.67 9.43
C HIS A 774 -8.07 -9.01 9.91
N CYS A 775 -9.17 -9.45 9.30
CA CYS A 775 -9.91 -10.65 9.72
C CYS A 775 -10.20 -11.56 8.53
N GLN A 776 -10.00 -12.87 8.71
CA GLN A 776 -10.41 -13.90 7.77
C GLN A 776 -11.20 -14.99 8.48
N GLU A 777 -12.33 -15.37 7.89
CA GLU A 777 -13.15 -16.47 8.41
C GLU A 777 -12.47 -17.82 8.18
N GLY A 778 -12.39 -18.63 9.23
CA GLY A 778 -12.00 -20.04 9.18
C GLY A 778 -13.22 -20.97 9.04
N PRO A 779 -13.02 -22.29 8.91
CA PRO A 779 -14.13 -23.23 8.89
C PRO A 779 -14.82 -23.29 10.27
N ARG A 780 -16.09 -23.69 10.27
CA ARG A 780 -16.83 -23.99 11.49
C ARG A 780 -16.08 -25.07 12.30
N HIS A 781 -15.90 -24.83 13.60
CA HIS A 781 -15.11 -25.69 14.51
C HIS A 781 -13.60 -25.76 14.20
N GLY A 782 -13.10 -24.94 13.28
CA GLY A 782 -11.66 -24.69 13.14
C GLY A 782 -11.13 -23.84 14.30
N PRO A 783 -9.80 -23.59 14.31
CA PRO A 783 -9.19 -22.77 15.33
C PRO A 783 -9.59 -21.30 15.11
N GLU A 784 -9.77 -20.56 16.21
CA GLU A 784 -10.05 -19.13 16.17
C GLU A 784 -8.89 -18.34 15.55
N LEU A 785 -7.64 -18.80 15.72
CA LEU A 785 -6.47 -18.26 15.03
C LEU A 785 -5.70 -19.39 14.34
N ALA A 786 -5.37 -19.22 13.07
CA ALA A 786 -4.40 -20.01 12.32
C ALA A 786 -3.63 -19.06 11.41
N ILE A 787 -2.45 -18.62 11.84
CA ILE A 787 -1.72 -17.53 11.19
C ILE A 787 -0.26 -17.96 10.98
N HIS A 788 0.21 -17.83 9.75
CA HIS A 788 1.62 -17.98 9.43
C HIS A 788 2.29 -16.60 9.39
N PHE A 789 3.20 -16.36 10.33
CA PHE A 789 4.01 -15.14 10.40
C PHE A 789 5.37 -15.35 9.78
N THR A 790 5.86 -14.31 9.11
CA THR A 790 7.26 -14.16 8.70
C THR A 790 7.73 -12.81 9.21
N MET A 791 8.80 -12.81 9.98
CA MET A 791 9.36 -11.65 10.67
C MET A 791 10.81 -11.44 10.25
N GLU A 792 11.14 -10.21 9.88
CA GLU A 792 12.52 -9.79 9.57
C GLU A 792 13.38 -9.74 10.84
N PRO A 793 14.72 -9.63 10.74
CA PRO A 793 15.57 -9.38 11.90
C PRO A 793 15.12 -8.16 12.72
N PHE A 794 15.19 -8.27 14.05
CA PHE A 794 14.86 -7.21 15.01
C PHE A 794 13.40 -6.71 14.97
N ALA A 795 12.48 -7.51 14.44
CA ALA A 795 11.04 -7.23 14.43
C ALA A 795 10.39 -7.63 15.76
N LEU A 796 9.28 -6.93 16.10
CA LEU A 796 8.51 -7.12 17.32
C LEU A 796 7.02 -7.23 16.98
N LEU A 797 6.45 -8.40 17.20
CA LEU A 797 5.03 -8.70 16.99
C LEU A 797 4.30 -8.74 18.34
N HIS A 798 3.15 -8.06 18.37
CA HIS A 798 2.14 -8.18 19.40
C HIS A 798 0.89 -8.79 18.77
N GLN A 799 0.48 -9.97 19.23
CA GLN A 799 -0.67 -10.67 18.68
C GLN A 799 -1.66 -11.02 19.79
N LEU A 800 -2.90 -10.55 19.64
CA LEU A 800 -4.00 -10.92 20.53
C LEU A 800 -4.32 -12.40 20.39
N ILE A 801 -4.61 -13.04 21.51
CA ILE A 801 -5.09 -14.41 21.61
C ILE A 801 -6.27 -14.38 22.55
N PRO A 802 -7.50 -14.71 22.09
CA PRO A 802 -8.69 -14.63 22.94
C PRO A 802 -8.51 -15.33 24.29
N GLU A 803 -8.97 -14.70 25.36
CA GLU A 803 -8.83 -15.23 26.72
C GLU A 803 -9.39 -16.66 26.82
N GLY A 804 -8.72 -17.51 27.61
CA GLY A 804 -9.15 -18.88 27.85
C GLY A 804 -8.98 -19.85 26.67
N HIS A 805 -8.49 -19.37 25.51
CA HIS A 805 -8.13 -20.24 24.39
C HIS A 805 -6.78 -20.90 24.64
N SER A 806 -6.64 -22.16 24.24
CA SER A 806 -5.35 -22.83 24.17
C SER A 806 -4.59 -22.31 22.95
N ALA A 807 -3.26 -22.15 23.05
CA ALA A 807 -2.47 -21.60 21.96
C ALA A 807 -1.04 -22.12 21.93
N PHE A 808 -0.47 -22.21 20.73
CA PHE A 808 0.93 -22.57 20.53
C PHE A 808 1.57 -21.81 19.38
N ILE A 809 2.90 -21.69 19.44
CA ILE A 809 3.75 -21.21 18.35
C ILE A 809 4.66 -22.35 17.90
N TYR A 810 4.68 -22.66 16.62
CA TYR A 810 5.64 -23.58 16.02
C TYR A 810 6.60 -22.84 15.08
N THR A 811 7.89 -22.85 15.40
CA THR A 811 8.92 -22.14 14.63
C THR A 811 9.33 -22.96 13.41
N LEU A 812 9.23 -22.37 12.22
CA LEU A 812 9.53 -23.01 10.93
C LEU A 812 10.94 -22.69 10.43
N LEU A 813 11.38 -21.46 10.68
CA LEU A 813 12.67 -20.92 10.26
C LEU A 813 13.18 -19.93 11.30
N GLY A 814 14.50 -19.84 11.44
CA GLY A 814 15.14 -18.82 12.25
C GLY A 814 14.97 -19.02 13.75
N GLN A 815 15.13 -17.94 14.50
CA GLN A 815 15.02 -17.93 15.95
C GLN A 815 14.10 -16.80 16.38
N VAL A 816 13.19 -17.10 17.30
CA VAL A 816 12.32 -16.11 17.94
C VAL A 816 12.53 -16.11 19.45
N LEU A 817 12.27 -14.98 20.08
CA LEU A 817 12.11 -14.86 21.52
C LEU A 817 10.62 -14.61 21.79
N VAL A 818 9.99 -15.54 22.50
CA VAL A 818 8.57 -15.46 22.89
C VAL A 818 8.52 -15.35 24.40
N ALA A 819 7.95 -14.26 24.91
CA ALA A 819 8.15 -13.85 26.31
C ALA A 819 9.66 -13.85 26.64
N ASP A 820 10.09 -14.66 27.62
CA ASP A 820 11.50 -14.80 28.02
C ASP A 820 12.18 -16.07 27.49
N VAL A 821 11.54 -16.79 26.54
CA VAL A 821 12.05 -18.06 26.00
C VAL A 821 12.49 -17.91 24.55
N THR A 822 13.79 -18.10 24.31
CA THR A 822 14.36 -18.21 22.97
C THR A 822 14.05 -19.58 22.37
N ALA A 823 13.58 -19.59 21.13
CA ALA A 823 13.18 -20.78 20.39
C ALA A 823 13.78 -20.75 18.98
N ASP A 824 14.66 -21.71 18.69
CA ASP A 824 15.19 -21.95 17.34
C ASP A 824 14.14 -22.62 16.45
N ALA A 825 14.43 -22.74 15.16
CA ALA A 825 13.58 -23.46 14.21
C ALA A 825 13.28 -24.89 14.69
N ASN A 826 12.07 -25.36 14.38
CA ASN A 826 11.50 -26.64 14.78
C ASN A 826 11.19 -26.76 16.28
N HIS A 827 10.97 -25.66 16.99
CA HIS A 827 10.47 -25.69 18.37
C HIS A 827 8.96 -25.46 18.41
N CYS A 828 8.29 -26.19 19.30
CA CYS A 828 6.91 -25.96 19.68
C CYS A 828 6.86 -25.27 21.04
N LEU A 829 6.17 -24.13 21.11
CA LEU A 829 5.98 -23.34 22.31
C LEU A 829 4.51 -23.38 22.71
N VAL A 830 4.21 -24.03 23.83
CA VAL A 830 2.87 -24.04 24.43
C VAL A 830 2.72 -22.77 25.26
N LEU A 831 1.71 -21.95 24.95
CA LEU A 831 1.46 -20.69 25.63
C LEU A 831 0.51 -20.88 26.81
N SER A 832 0.69 -20.10 27.87
CA SER A 832 -0.23 -20.05 28.99
C SER A 832 -1.58 -19.46 28.60
N ALA A 833 -2.60 -19.74 29.42
CA ALA A 833 -3.96 -19.26 29.27
C ALA A 833 -4.57 -18.95 30.65
N ALA A 834 -3.79 -18.32 31.53
CA ALA A 834 -4.29 -17.89 32.84
C ALA A 834 -5.39 -16.81 32.67
N PRO A 835 -6.33 -16.68 33.64
CA PRO A 835 -7.36 -15.66 33.58
C PRO A 835 -6.75 -14.26 33.39
N GLY A 836 -7.26 -13.50 32.43
CA GLY A 836 -6.73 -12.19 32.05
C GLY A 836 -5.64 -12.19 30.97
N GLU A 837 -5.05 -13.35 30.62
CA GLU A 837 -4.03 -13.42 29.57
C GLU A 837 -4.64 -13.43 28.16
N ASP A 838 -4.45 -12.34 27.41
CA ASP A 838 -5.15 -12.07 26.14
C ASP A 838 -4.22 -11.76 24.95
N GLY A 839 -2.92 -11.99 25.09
CA GLY A 839 -2.00 -11.88 23.95
C GLY A 839 -0.59 -12.40 24.19
N VAL A 840 0.18 -12.44 23.11
CA VAL A 840 1.57 -12.90 23.09
C VAL A 840 2.46 -11.87 22.41
N THR A 841 3.70 -11.79 22.88
CA THR A 841 4.76 -10.99 22.27
C THR A 841 5.82 -11.90 21.68
N VAL A 842 6.17 -11.67 20.42
CA VAL A 842 7.21 -12.40 19.69
C VAL A 842 8.24 -11.42 19.14
N ARG A 843 9.52 -11.75 19.32
CA ARG A 843 10.65 -10.94 18.87
C ARG A 843 11.58 -11.76 18.01
N THR A 844 12.22 -11.14 17.04
CA THR A 844 13.34 -11.75 16.32
C THR A 844 14.66 -11.10 16.74
N GLY A 845 15.72 -11.92 16.74
CA GLY A 845 17.09 -11.46 16.93
C GLY A 845 17.69 -10.92 15.64
N SER A 846 18.94 -11.27 15.35
CA SER A 846 19.67 -10.81 14.17
C SER A 846 19.36 -11.57 12.88
N SER A 847 18.46 -12.54 12.93
CA SER A 847 18.03 -13.37 11.80
C SER A 847 16.53 -13.22 11.54
N GLU A 848 16.12 -13.37 10.29
CA GLU A 848 14.71 -13.59 9.96
C GLU A 848 14.16 -14.83 10.67
N ALA A 849 12.86 -14.84 10.95
CA ALA A 849 12.17 -16.00 11.48
C ALA A 849 10.79 -16.17 10.86
N SER A 850 10.34 -17.41 10.76
CA SER A 850 8.98 -17.75 10.36
C SER A 850 8.41 -18.74 11.36
N PHE A 851 7.16 -18.55 11.73
CA PHE A 851 6.46 -19.41 12.67
C PHE A 851 4.96 -19.44 12.39
N PHE A 852 4.33 -20.51 12.83
CA PHE A 852 2.88 -20.69 12.79
C PHE A 852 2.31 -20.47 14.19
N LEU A 853 1.33 -19.57 14.31
CA LEU A 853 0.55 -19.37 15.53
C LEU A 853 -0.84 -19.97 15.34
N CYS A 854 -1.24 -20.80 16.30
CA CYS A 854 -2.59 -21.36 16.37
C CYS A 854 -3.19 -21.10 17.74
N ALA A 855 -4.48 -20.78 17.79
CA ALA A 855 -5.24 -20.71 19.02
C ALA A 855 -6.65 -21.26 18.81
N ALA A 856 -7.12 -22.05 19.78
CA ALA A 856 -8.42 -22.70 19.71
C ALA A 856 -9.13 -22.70 21.07
N LYS A 857 -10.47 -22.62 21.07
CA LYS A 857 -11.26 -22.74 22.31
C LYS A 857 -11.31 -24.19 22.80
N PRO A 858 -10.86 -24.50 24.03
CA PRO A 858 -10.92 -25.86 24.58
C PRO A 858 -12.35 -26.41 24.65
N LEU A 859 -12.51 -27.68 24.28
CA LEU A 859 -13.79 -28.39 24.35
C LEU A 859 -14.04 -28.98 25.73
N ARG A 860 -12.98 -29.42 26.41
CA ARG A 860 -13.02 -30.10 27.72
C ARG A 860 -13.90 -31.35 27.71
N GLU A 861 -13.86 -32.08 26.60
CA GLU A 861 -14.59 -33.32 26.40
C GLU A 861 -13.63 -34.52 26.42
N PRO A 862 -14.10 -35.73 26.76
CA PRO A 862 -13.30 -36.93 26.64
C PRO A 862 -12.82 -37.16 25.21
N VAL A 863 -11.55 -37.50 25.05
CA VAL A 863 -10.94 -37.87 23.77
C VAL A 863 -10.39 -39.28 23.89
N VAL A 864 -10.81 -40.15 22.97
CA VAL A 864 -10.22 -41.47 22.74
C VAL A 864 -9.78 -41.51 21.29
N TRP A 865 -8.48 -41.67 21.07
CA TRP A 865 -7.87 -41.71 19.75
C TRP A 865 -7.28 -43.11 19.50
N GLN A 866 -7.77 -43.79 18.44
CA GLN A 866 -7.15 -45.01 17.96
C GLN A 866 -7.01 -44.99 16.44
N GLY A 867 -5.76 -44.81 15.97
CA GLY A 867 -5.41 -44.80 14.56
C GLY A 867 -6.17 -43.72 13.78
N PRO A 868 -6.99 -44.08 12.78
CA PRO A 868 -7.72 -43.10 11.96
C PRO A 868 -8.89 -42.41 12.66
N PHE A 869 -9.30 -42.82 13.87
CA PHE A 869 -10.55 -42.41 14.47
C PHE A 869 -10.34 -41.68 15.81
N VAL A 870 -11.08 -40.58 16.01
CA VAL A 870 -11.10 -39.81 17.25
C VAL A 870 -12.53 -39.65 17.75
N MET A 871 -12.86 -40.33 18.84
CA MET A 871 -14.20 -40.32 19.45
C MET A 871 -14.13 -39.97 20.95
N CYS A 872 -15.26 -40.05 21.66
CA CYS A 872 -15.33 -39.73 23.10
C CYS A 872 -15.26 -40.97 24.00
N SER A 873 -15.29 -42.19 23.44
CA SER A 873 -15.19 -43.44 24.20
C SER A 873 -14.61 -44.60 23.37
N GLU A 874 -14.04 -45.59 24.06
CA GLU A 874 -13.54 -46.84 23.46
C GLU A 874 -14.63 -47.58 22.67
N GLU A 875 -15.88 -47.57 23.15
CA GLU A 875 -16.99 -48.21 22.47
C GLU A 875 -17.33 -47.52 21.14
N GLN A 876 -17.26 -46.18 21.09
CA GLN A 876 -17.45 -45.43 19.86
C GLN A 876 -16.30 -45.67 18.85
N ILE A 877 -15.06 -45.85 19.34
CA ILE A 877 -13.92 -46.24 18.50
C ILE A 877 -14.14 -47.63 17.91
N ARG A 878 -14.49 -48.62 18.74
CA ARG A 878 -14.80 -49.98 18.30
C ARG A 878 -15.93 -50.00 17.27
N GLN A 879 -16.97 -49.20 17.50
CA GLN A 879 -18.07 -49.04 16.55
C GLN A 879 -17.60 -48.40 15.24
N SER A 880 -16.70 -47.43 15.29
CA SER A 880 -16.16 -46.77 14.08
C SER A 880 -15.31 -47.71 13.22
N MET A 881 -14.52 -48.58 13.85
CA MET A 881 -13.81 -49.65 13.13
C MET A 881 -14.78 -50.63 12.46
N LEU A 882 -15.85 -51.03 13.15
CA LEU A 882 -16.88 -51.90 12.58
C LEU A 882 -17.62 -51.22 11.43
N ASP A 883 -17.95 -49.94 11.56
CA ASP A 883 -18.63 -49.16 10.54
C ASP A 883 -17.79 -49.03 9.27
N TYR A 884 -16.48 -48.81 9.41
CA TYR A 884 -15.55 -48.81 8.29
C TYR A 884 -15.43 -50.20 7.63
N GLN A 885 -15.26 -51.26 8.42
CA GLN A 885 -15.14 -52.64 7.90
C GLN A 885 -16.41 -53.15 7.22
N CYS A 886 -17.58 -52.62 7.60
CA CYS A 886 -18.89 -53.04 7.09
C CYS A 886 -19.53 -52.01 6.12
N ASP A 887 -18.77 -51.02 5.65
CA ASP A 887 -19.24 -49.96 4.74
C ASP A 887 -20.57 -49.31 5.18
N ARG A 888 -20.65 -48.81 6.41
CA ARG A 888 -21.91 -48.22 6.93
C ARG A 888 -21.67 -46.97 7.78
N ASN A 889 -22.77 -46.25 8.05
CA ASN A 889 -22.81 -45.09 8.95
C ASN A 889 -21.78 -43.99 8.58
N GLY A 890 -21.66 -43.68 7.28
CA GLY A 890 -20.68 -42.71 6.77
C GLY A 890 -19.60 -43.33 5.88
N PHE A 891 -19.42 -44.66 5.90
CA PHE A 891 -18.45 -45.36 5.06
C PHE A 891 -19.09 -46.18 3.93
N GLU A 892 -20.32 -45.88 3.51
CA GLU A 892 -21.08 -46.66 2.52
C GLU A 892 -20.38 -46.81 1.17
N ARG A 893 -19.42 -45.93 0.87
CA ARG A 893 -18.66 -45.93 -0.38
C ARG A 893 -17.26 -46.54 -0.24
N ALA A 894 -16.81 -46.91 0.95
CA ALA A 894 -15.41 -47.22 1.22
C ALA A 894 -14.89 -48.41 0.39
N SER A 895 -15.58 -49.55 0.36
CA SER A 895 -15.16 -50.71 -0.47
C SER A 895 -15.22 -50.49 -1.98
N SER A 896 -16.04 -49.54 -2.45
CA SER A 896 -16.25 -49.25 -3.87
C SER A 896 -15.36 -48.12 -4.41
N TRP A 897 -14.68 -47.39 -3.53
CA TRP A 897 -13.86 -46.24 -3.89
C TRP A 897 -12.38 -46.59 -3.80
N SER A 898 -11.60 -46.04 -4.73
CA SER A 898 -10.15 -46.02 -4.61
C SER A 898 -9.61 -44.82 -5.39
N SER A 899 -8.64 -44.13 -4.80
CA SER A 899 -8.08 -42.94 -5.41
C SER A 899 -7.31 -43.28 -6.69
N LYS A 900 -7.27 -42.32 -7.62
CA LYS A 900 -6.32 -42.36 -8.75
C LYS A 900 -4.90 -42.02 -8.31
N ASN A 901 -4.71 -41.44 -7.11
CA ASN A 901 -3.40 -41.15 -6.54
C ASN A 901 -2.51 -42.39 -6.41
N LYS A 902 -3.08 -43.59 -6.25
CA LYS A 902 -2.31 -44.85 -6.26
C LYS A 902 -1.49 -45.08 -7.54
N PHE A 903 -1.91 -44.52 -8.68
CA PHE A 903 -1.15 -44.61 -9.92
C PHE A 903 0.08 -43.69 -9.93
N ARG A 904 0.05 -42.60 -9.14
CA ARG A 904 1.18 -41.69 -8.99
C ARG A 904 2.28 -42.30 -8.13
N MET A 905 1.92 -43.12 -7.15
CA MET A 905 2.86 -43.86 -6.30
C MET A 905 3.52 -45.06 -7.01
N ALA A 906 2.95 -45.53 -8.13
CA ALA A 906 3.42 -46.71 -8.86
C ALA A 906 4.48 -46.42 -9.95
N HIS A 907 4.84 -45.14 -10.16
CA HIS A 907 5.75 -44.64 -11.19
C HIS A 907 6.82 -43.71 -10.60
#